data_AF-A0A8J7HWE6-F1
#
_entry.id   AF-A0A8J7HWE6-F1
#
_cell.length_a   1.000
_cell.length_b   1.000
_cell.length_c   1.000
_cell.angle_alpha   90.00
_cell.angle_beta   90.00
_cell.angle_gamma   90.00
#
_symmetry.space_group_name_H-M   'P 1'
#
loop_
_entity.id
_entity.type
_entity.pdbx_description
1 polymer ?
#
loop_
_entity_poly.entity_id
_entity_poly.type
_entity_poly.pdbx_seq_one_letter_code
_entity_poly.pdbx_strand_id
1 'polypeptide(L)'
;MSYDELRTLSFRLKEGIKLQHNFQILNLPGKSELLQLQSELSGRPLDRTTIPISLLNKAMRALVPDLIYIAANAGRSGETPWLYSETAINPQALYLILNAWVQTQFSRASDARKRQVLEQLQPAQLYWRPTQVNTAKWTVGDNGTANLGNDDQFILLPYILAAQFSSPDVSLRFGSETLHFRRAPLPPGIKGAEIVSWKPLEYEGWYWSVVITFTVQTVPFQNFPVIHADISLRRWESKPITYLPRNKETSVYLLTSVPWLEGLHNSQSFQVAPIGWGRLPSSQTEQGNSQYGWTWGSNLTALLDRLNRQHPFPTPQNIVDDPASALNLNDHPNAALVYRNGIKPAHEVEPGFGPVDRRELAEQIAELLQSEWEFVAAPERVKYSPKIPINPFLPDTTAKKLNSEEEFQNQRCHAISKTIGEQLTVEIWYQRSSTRDTLIHTLRQFLGISELESFPYKFPNVNLTLNIQEYNLGELGDVLQLDKSITNKIEQRREAITQRCEEVEAKVPQASCVTVAFIELDGPDKFAENADPKDALRMGFAVKESWTQFISTDNTGNLSHRAKNGFLDLLRQLGVQAQPPKIVITIPHSSQQMIATPPQVTQKALPEKLNYVALWMIKHNSSTSSDGSIQRVPVMVHMSSDTTEIKAIAPGLGNTWLPYREALLKIGQGEVENYQRQEEAVMRFIKPKLKDVLSLGDTLLLCHAQNIRSVWKWLQNGNITLDKIAFGEEKPLDISRFHSNKLRIVRVRDSQNHETPEWYAQKDGDGHGFSEGIFKMGERVFASTYNTPKQFQLNRNLSKASSWTSISRKTKEEKIYDASPDVYYWNPGLVELTVACIQPNDDPILWAAVTHELRHLALHYDEPLKLPWPLHLARLMEDYVLLLEDYEEIVS
;
A
#
# COMPACT_ATOMS: atom_id res chain seq x y z
N MET A 1 2.91 27.01 -12.63
CA MET A 1 1.59 27.69 -12.66
C MET A 1 0.87 27.31 -11.39
N SER A 2 0.17 28.25 -10.74
CA SER A 2 -0.75 27.90 -9.65
C SER A 2 -2.05 27.42 -10.27
N TYR A 3 -2.53 26.25 -9.85
CA TYR A 3 -3.85 25.73 -10.20
C TYR A 3 -4.77 25.95 -9.01
N ASP A 4 -5.99 26.43 -9.22
CA ASP A 4 -6.89 26.79 -8.13
C ASP A 4 -7.91 25.67 -7.82
N GLU A 5 -8.01 24.66 -8.68
CA GLU A 5 -8.93 23.53 -8.54
C GLU A 5 -8.22 22.19 -8.78
N LEU A 6 -8.71 21.15 -8.11
CA LEU A 6 -8.46 19.76 -8.48
C LEU A 6 -9.67 19.17 -9.18
N ARG A 7 -9.45 18.43 -10.26
CA ARG A 7 -10.43 17.50 -10.78
C ARG A 7 -10.10 16.11 -10.25
N THR A 8 -10.97 15.58 -9.40
CA THR A 8 -10.92 14.16 -9.03
C THR A 8 -11.71 13.34 -10.03
N LEU A 9 -11.24 12.14 -10.35
CA LEU A 9 -11.96 11.17 -11.18
C LEU A 9 -13.01 10.45 -10.32
N SER A 10 -13.88 11.26 -9.72
CA SER A 10 -14.95 10.83 -8.82
C SER A 10 -16.29 11.27 -9.39
N PHE A 11 -17.25 10.34 -9.41
CA PHE A 11 -18.58 10.56 -9.92
C PHE A 11 -19.61 10.33 -8.83
N ARG A 12 -20.69 11.10 -8.85
CA ARG A 12 -21.87 10.86 -8.01
C ARG A 12 -23.10 10.68 -8.89
N LEU A 13 -24.05 9.90 -8.39
CA LEU A 13 -25.33 9.72 -9.05
C LEU A 13 -26.14 11.02 -8.95
N LYS A 14 -26.81 11.41 -10.02
CA LYS A 14 -27.73 12.55 -10.03
C LYS A 14 -28.96 12.26 -9.17
N GLU A 15 -29.50 13.30 -8.54
CA GLU A 15 -30.70 13.17 -7.73
C GLU A 15 -31.90 12.67 -8.55
N GLY A 16 -32.69 11.78 -7.96
CA GLY A 16 -33.92 11.24 -8.58
C GLY A 16 -33.71 10.06 -9.54
N ILE A 17 -32.47 9.72 -9.91
CA ILE A 17 -32.18 8.52 -10.70
C ILE A 17 -32.51 7.26 -9.89
N LYS A 18 -33.12 6.28 -10.55
CA LYS A 18 -33.42 4.97 -9.97
C LYS A 18 -32.72 3.90 -10.79
N LEU A 19 -31.80 3.19 -10.15
CA LEU A 19 -31.08 2.07 -10.74
C LEU A 19 -31.52 0.78 -10.05
N GLN A 20 -32.41 0.04 -10.67
CA GLN A 20 -32.82 -1.29 -10.19
C GLN A 20 -32.15 -2.35 -11.05
N HIS A 21 -31.36 -3.21 -10.41
CA HIS A 21 -30.66 -4.29 -11.09
C HIS A 21 -30.96 -5.61 -10.40
N ASN A 22 -31.17 -6.63 -11.24
CA ASN A 22 -31.31 -8.01 -10.82
C ASN A 22 -29.97 -8.71 -11.03
N PHE A 23 -29.61 -9.56 -10.08
CA PHE A 23 -28.44 -10.42 -10.18
C PHE A 23 -28.70 -11.69 -9.40
N GLN A 24 -27.75 -12.60 -9.43
CA GLN A 24 -27.84 -13.92 -8.86
C GLN A 24 -26.70 -14.12 -7.86
N ILE A 25 -27.05 -14.61 -6.67
CA ILE A 25 -26.08 -14.96 -5.63
C ILE A 25 -26.11 -16.46 -5.42
N LEU A 26 -24.95 -17.09 -5.42
CA LEU A 26 -24.78 -18.48 -5.02
C LEU A 26 -24.01 -18.55 -3.70
N ASN A 27 -24.56 -19.27 -2.72
CA ASN A 27 -23.83 -19.69 -1.53
C ASN A 27 -23.08 -20.99 -1.84
N LEU A 28 -21.92 -21.23 -1.23
CA LEU A 28 -21.24 -22.52 -1.34
C LEU A 28 -22.07 -23.60 -0.62
N PRO A 29 -22.58 -24.66 -1.30
CA PRO A 29 -23.32 -25.73 -0.65
C PRO A 29 -22.39 -26.71 0.08
N GLY A 30 -22.94 -27.62 0.90
CA GLY A 30 -22.19 -28.70 1.55
C GLY A 30 -21.06 -28.24 2.48
N LYS A 31 -21.15 -27.02 3.05
CA LYS A 31 -20.07 -26.45 3.88
C LYS A 31 -19.73 -27.33 5.08
N SER A 32 -20.74 -27.88 5.75
CA SER A 32 -20.58 -28.70 6.95
C SER A 32 -19.74 -29.94 6.64
N GLU A 33 -20.06 -30.64 5.56
CA GLU A 33 -19.38 -31.86 5.12
C GLU A 33 -17.96 -31.56 4.62
N LEU A 34 -17.78 -30.45 3.90
CA LEU A 34 -16.46 -29.99 3.47
C LEU A 34 -15.55 -29.60 4.65
N LEU A 35 -16.10 -28.93 5.68
CA LEU A 35 -15.37 -28.58 6.91
C LEU A 35 -14.98 -29.83 7.70
N GLN A 36 -15.89 -30.80 7.83
CA GLN A 36 -15.58 -32.09 8.46
C GLN A 36 -14.48 -32.83 7.72
N LEU A 37 -14.58 -32.95 6.39
CA LEU A 37 -13.55 -33.59 5.58
C LEU A 37 -12.18 -32.91 5.75
N GLN A 38 -12.15 -31.58 5.74
CA GLN A 38 -10.90 -30.84 5.95
C GLN A 38 -10.36 -31.01 7.38
N SER A 39 -11.24 -31.03 8.39
CA SER A 39 -10.87 -31.24 9.80
C SER A 39 -10.27 -32.63 9.99
N GLU A 40 -10.88 -33.67 9.43
CA GLU A 40 -10.37 -35.05 9.41
C GLU A 40 -8.98 -35.15 8.79
N LEU A 41 -8.75 -34.50 7.64
CA LEU A 41 -7.47 -34.57 6.93
C LEU A 41 -6.37 -33.73 7.57
N SER A 42 -6.73 -32.64 8.26
CA SER A 42 -5.76 -31.72 8.87
C SER A 42 -5.53 -31.98 10.36
N GLY A 43 -6.38 -32.79 11.00
CA GLY A 43 -6.38 -33.01 12.44
C GLY A 43 -6.79 -31.78 13.27
N ARG A 44 -7.27 -30.71 12.64
CA ARG A 44 -7.63 -29.46 13.32
C ARG A 44 -9.07 -29.50 13.84
N PRO A 45 -9.36 -28.89 15.00
CA PRO A 45 -10.73 -28.67 15.47
C PRO A 45 -11.61 -27.95 14.43
N LEU A 46 -12.90 -28.28 14.38
CA LEU A 46 -13.86 -27.75 13.39
C LEU A 46 -13.98 -26.23 13.43
N ASP A 47 -14.01 -25.64 14.63
CA ASP A 47 -14.10 -24.19 14.88
C ASP A 47 -12.86 -23.42 14.40
N ARG A 48 -11.72 -24.11 14.26
CA ARG A 48 -10.46 -23.57 13.72
C ARG A 48 -10.16 -24.03 12.30
N THR A 49 -11.07 -24.76 11.67
CA THR A 49 -10.92 -25.29 10.31
C THR A 49 -11.60 -24.38 9.29
N THR A 50 -10.96 -24.22 8.12
CA THR A 50 -11.54 -23.51 6.98
C THR A 50 -11.42 -24.35 5.72
N ILE A 51 -12.42 -24.28 4.85
CA ILE A 51 -12.41 -25.01 3.58
C ILE A 51 -11.30 -24.40 2.69
N PRO A 52 -10.39 -25.21 2.11
CA PRO A 52 -9.33 -24.74 1.23
C PRO A 52 -9.88 -24.31 -0.15
N ILE A 53 -10.59 -23.18 -0.17
CA ILE A 53 -11.36 -22.71 -1.33
C ILE A 53 -10.51 -22.00 -2.39
N SER A 54 -9.23 -21.72 -2.12
CA SER A 54 -8.36 -20.93 -3.02
C SER A 54 -8.26 -21.53 -4.43
N LEU A 55 -8.01 -22.85 -4.54
CA LEU A 55 -7.97 -23.55 -5.83
C LEU A 55 -9.33 -23.48 -6.55
N LEU A 56 -10.43 -23.68 -5.83
CA LEU A 56 -11.78 -23.60 -6.40
C LEU A 56 -12.08 -22.20 -6.94
N ASN A 57 -11.76 -21.15 -6.18
CA ASN A 57 -11.96 -19.77 -6.60
C ASN A 57 -11.11 -19.41 -7.84
N LYS A 58 -9.88 -19.92 -7.93
CA LYS A 58 -9.03 -19.76 -9.11
C LYS A 58 -9.60 -20.49 -10.32
N ALA A 59 -10.13 -21.71 -10.14
CA ALA A 59 -10.80 -22.45 -11.21
C ALA A 59 -12.07 -21.73 -11.69
N MET A 60 -12.87 -21.18 -10.78
CA MET A 60 -14.04 -20.36 -11.15
C MET A 60 -13.63 -19.14 -11.96
N ARG A 61 -12.61 -18.40 -11.53
CA ARG A 61 -12.07 -17.23 -12.26
C ARG A 61 -11.48 -17.59 -13.64
N ALA A 62 -10.94 -18.80 -13.79
CA ALA A 62 -10.31 -19.26 -15.03
C ALA A 62 -11.31 -19.85 -16.04
N LEU A 63 -12.44 -20.41 -15.58
CA LEU A 63 -13.36 -21.17 -16.43
C LEU A 63 -14.70 -20.49 -16.66
N VAL A 64 -15.14 -19.61 -15.76
CA VAL A 64 -16.50 -19.06 -15.75
C VAL A 64 -16.49 -17.57 -16.17
N PRO A 65 -16.92 -17.23 -17.40
CA PRO A 65 -16.67 -15.92 -18.01
C PRO A 65 -17.58 -14.76 -17.56
N ASP A 66 -18.45 -14.84 -16.56
CA ASP A 66 -19.30 -13.68 -16.17
C ASP A 66 -19.55 -13.60 -14.65
N LEU A 67 -18.50 -13.90 -13.89
CA LEU A 67 -18.55 -13.68 -12.46
C LEU A 67 -18.36 -12.20 -12.14
N ILE A 68 -19.38 -11.61 -11.54
CA ILE A 68 -19.33 -10.25 -10.98
C ILE A 68 -18.33 -10.21 -9.83
N TYR A 69 -18.40 -11.20 -8.94
CA TYR A 69 -17.57 -11.26 -7.74
C TYR A 69 -17.39 -12.71 -7.24
N ILE A 70 -16.21 -12.98 -6.69
CA ILE A 70 -15.85 -14.26 -6.07
C ILE A 70 -15.39 -13.98 -4.64
N ALA A 71 -16.14 -14.44 -3.64
CA ALA A 71 -15.79 -14.23 -2.25
C ALA A 71 -14.58 -15.08 -1.82
N ALA A 72 -13.54 -14.44 -1.29
CA ALA A 72 -12.33 -15.14 -0.80
C ALA A 72 -12.60 -16.00 0.46
N ASN A 73 -13.59 -15.61 1.27
CA ASN A 73 -13.84 -16.20 2.59
C ASN A 73 -15.08 -17.11 2.63
N ALA A 74 -15.65 -17.50 1.48
CA ALA A 74 -16.81 -18.39 1.44
C ALA A 74 -16.55 -19.76 2.09
N GLY A 75 -15.28 -20.16 2.24
CA GLY A 75 -14.88 -21.36 2.95
C GLY A 75 -14.87 -21.29 4.49
N ARG A 76 -15.20 -20.14 5.08
CA ARG A 76 -15.38 -19.99 6.54
C ARG A 76 -16.76 -20.49 6.97
N SER A 77 -16.88 -20.79 8.27
CA SER A 77 -18.16 -21.15 8.90
C SER A 77 -19.19 -20.02 8.75
N GLY A 78 -20.48 -20.40 8.75
CA GLY A 78 -21.61 -19.50 8.54
C GLY A 78 -22.08 -19.40 7.08
N GLU A 79 -23.26 -18.83 6.89
CA GLU A 79 -23.82 -18.58 5.57
C GLU A 79 -23.24 -17.28 5.01
N THR A 80 -22.38 -17.41 4.01
CA THR A 80 -21.77 -16.28 3.32
C THR A 80 -21.92 -16.47 1.82
N PRO A 81 -22.33 -15.42 1.08
CA PRO A 81 -22.31 -15.42 -0.37
C PRO A 81 -20.96 -15.85 -0.93
N TRP A 82 -20.98 -16.67 -1.97
CA TRP A 82 -19.77 -17.15 -2.63
C TRP A 82 -19.57 -16.51 -4.00
N LEU A 83 -20.51 -16.70 -4.93
CA LEU A 83 -20.42 -16.18 -6.29
C LEU A 83 -21.56 -15.22 -6.59
N TYR A 84 -21.25 -14.19 -7.37
CA TYR A 84 -22.19 -13.22 -7.89
C TYR A 84 -22.13 -13.25 -9.42
N SER A 85 -23.29 -13.25 -10.07
CA SER A 85 -23.42 -13.23 -11.53
C SER A 85 -24.66 -12.43 -11.95
N GLU A 86 -24.69 -11.95 -13.18
CA GLU A 86 -25.87 -11.27 -13.73
C GLU A 86 -27.03 -12.25 -13.93
N THR A 87 -26.73 -13.41 -14.50
CA THR A 87 -27.67 -14.51 -14.76
C THR A 87 -27.20 -15.80 -14.13
N ALA A 88 -28.14 -16.69 -13.79
CA ALA A 88 -27.82 -17.95 -13.14
C ALA A 88 -26.93 -18.80 -14.03
N ILE A 89 -25.80 -19.25 -13.50
CA ILE A 89 -24.82 -20.05 -14.24
C ILE A 89 -25.23 -21.51 -14.16
N ASN A 90 -25.14 -22.22 -15.28
CA ASN A 90 -25.56 -23.60 -15.42
C ASN A 90 -25.04 -24.49 -14.25
N PRO A 91 -25.94 -25.03 -13.41
CA PRO A 91 -25.56 -25.85 -12.25
C PRO A 91 -24.74 -27.10 -12.60
N GLN A 92 -24.99 -27.73 -13.75
CA GLN A 92 -24.24 -28.90 -14.19
C GLN A 92 -22.78 -28.53 -14.50
N ALA A 93 -22.54 -27.42 -15.20
CA ALA A 93 -21.19 -26.95 -15.48
C ALA A 93 -20.41 -26.62 -14.19
N LEU A 94 -21.05 -25.95 -13.22
CA LEU A 94 -20.46 -25.66 -11.91
C LEU A 94 -20.15 -26.94 -11.12
N TYR A 95 -21.05 -27.93 -11.17
CA TYR A 95 -20.84 -29.23 -10.53
C TYR A 95 -19.61 -29.95 -11.08
N LEU A 96 -19.35 -29.89 -12.39
CA LEU A 96 -18.12 -30.47 -12.97
C LEU A 96 -16.86 -29.85 -12.37
N ILE A 97 -16.83 -28.52 -12.19
CA ILE A 97 -15.70 -27.82 -11.56
C ILE A 97 -15.57 -28.22 -10.09
N LEU A 98 -16.67 -28.25 -9.33
CA LEU A 98 -16.69 -28.66 -7.93
C LEU A 98 -16.22 -30.11 -7.75
N ASN A 99 -16.67 -31.02 -8.62
CA ASN A 99 -16.24 -32.41 -8.61
C ASN A 99 -14.74 -32.51 -8.85
N ALA A 100 -14.23 -31.90 -9.94
CA ALA A 100 -12.80 -31.86 -10.23
C ALA A 100 -11.98 -31.28 -9.07
N TRP A 101 -12.48 -30.21 -8.44
CA TRP A 101 -11.86 -29.62 -7.26
C TRP A 101 -11.82 -30.59 -6.08
N VAL A 102 -12.93 -31.24 -5.72
CA VAL A 102 -12.96 -32.19 -4.59
C VAL A 102 -11.97 -33.32 -4.82
N GLN A 103 -11.92 -33.86 -6.04
CA GLN A 103 -10.98 -34.93 -6.41
C GLN A 103 -9.52 -34.50 -6.32
N THR A 104 -9.20 -33.25 -6.68
CA THR A 104 -7.84 -32.72 -6.67
C THR A 104 -7.41 -32.27 -5.27
N GLN A 105 -8.21 -31.45 -4.60
CA GLN A 105 -7.91 -30.85 -3.30
C GLN A 105 -7.90 -31.88 -2.17
N PHE A 106 -8.84 -32.83 -2.20
CA PHE A 106 -8.98 -33.87 -1.18
C PHE A 106 -8.51 -35.23 -1.69
N SER A 107 -7.48 -35.25 -2.54
CA SER A 107 -6.94 -36.49 -3.14
C SER A 107 -6.57 -37.56 -2.10
N ARG A 108 -6.16 -37.17 -0.89
CA ARG A 108 -5.84 -38.04 0.25
C ARG A 108 -7.05 -38.68 0.94
N ALA A 109 -8.26 -38.17 0.72
CA ALA A 109 -9.47 -38.74 1.30
C ALA A 109 -9.89 -40.03 0.56
N SER A 110 -10.62 -40.91 1.26
CA SER A 110 -11.20 -42.11 0.63
C SER A 110 -12.29 -41.74 -0.38
N ASP A 111 -12.47 -42.57 -1.41
CA ASP A 111 -13.47 -42.30 -2.44
C ASP A 111 -14.91 -42.38 -1.91
N ALA A 112 -15.15 -43.13 -0.83
CA ALA A 112 -16.43 -43.13 -0.13
C ALA A 112 -16.71 -41.75 0.50
N ARG A 113 -15.72 -41.16 1.17
CA ARG A 113 -15.86 -39.85 1.80
C ARG A 113 -16.01 -38.73 0.77
N LYS A 114 -15.26 -38.78 -0.33
CA LYS A 114 -15.43 -37.85 -1.46
C LYS A 114 -16.84 -37.93 -2.06
N ARG A 115 -17.38 -39.15 -2.26
CA ARG A 115 -18.75 -39.35 -2.75
C ARG A 115 -19.79 -38.73 -1.82
N GLN A 116 -19.67 -38.96 -0.51
CA GLN A 116 -20.58 -38.37 0.47
C GLN A 116 -20.59 -36.83 0.43
N VAL A 117 -19.42 -36.20 0.27
CA VAL A 117 -19.34 -34.74 0.08
C VAL A 117 -20.00 -34.32 -1.24
N LEU A 118 -19.74 -35.05 -2.33
CA LEU A 118 -20.28 -34.72 -3.65
C LEU A 118 -21.81 -34.88 -3.74
N GLU A 119 -22.43 -35.71 -2.91
CA GLU A 119 -23.90 -35.78 -2.77
C GLU A 119 -24.50 -34.46 -2.27
N GLN A 120 -23.75 -33.68 -1.47
CA GLN A 120 -24.16 -32.36 -0.99
C GLN A 120 -23.86 -31.22 -1.97
N LEU A 121 -23.13 -31.50 -3.05
CA LEU A 121 -22.72 -30.52 -4.06
C LEU A 121 -23.45 -30.70 -5.39
N GLN A 122 -24.45 -31.58 -5.46
CA GLN A 122 -25.19 -31.90 -6.69
C GLN A 122 -25.80 -30.65 -7.35
N PRO A 123 -26.06 -30.68 -8.68
CA PRO A 123 -26.64 -29.54 -9.39
C PRO A 123 -27.88 -28.94 -8.73
N ALA A 124 -28.75 -29.76 -8.13
CA ALA A 124 -29.94 -29.29 -7.42
C ALA A 124 -29.66 -28.43 -6.17
N GLN A 125 -28.45 -28.54 -5.59
CA GLN A 125 -28.01 -27.76 -4.44
C GLN A 125 -27.32 -26.44 -4.84
N LEU A 126 -27.00 -26.26 -6.12
CA LEU A 126 -26.38 -25.05 -6.66
C LEU A 126 -27.46 -24.01 -7.01
N TYR A 127 -28.24 -23.63 -6.00
CA TYR A 127 -29.34 -22.69 -6.15
C TYR A 127 -28.83 -21.25 -6.22
N TRP A 128 -28.92 -20.66 -7.40
CA TRP A 128 -28.75 -19.23 -7.62
C TRP A 128 -29.98 -18.48 -7.11
N ARG A 129 -29.79 -17.65 -6.09
CA ARG A 129 -30.84 -16.82 -5.51
C ARG A 129 -30.97 -15.52 -6.29
N PRO A 130 -32.12 -15.26 -6.95
CA PRO A 130 -32.40 -13.96 -7.55
C PRO A 130 -32.42 -12.90 -6.47
N THR A 131 -31.62 -11.86 -6.66
CA THR A 131 -31.50 -10.75 -5.73
C THR A 131 -31.68 -9.46 -6.53
N GLN A 132 -32.61 -8.61 -6.08
CA GLN A 132 -32.84 -7.29 -6.65
C GLN A 132 -32.22 -6.25 -5.72
N VAL A 133 -31.33 -5.42 -6.26
CA VAL A 133 -30.73 -4.31 -5.51
C VAL A 133 -31.07 -3.01 -6.23
N ASN A 134 -31.55 -2.05 -5.45
CA ASN A 134 -31.64 -0.66 -5.89
C ASN A 134 -30.29 -0.01 -5.59
N THR A 135 -29.42 0.05 -6.58
CA THR A 135 -28.06 0.60 -6.44
C THR A 135 -28.05 2.13 -6.34
N ALA A 136 -29.20 2.78 -6.57
CA ALA A 136 -29.42 4.20 -6.34
C ALA A 136 -29.99 4.53 -4.95
N LYS A 137 -30.20 3.53 -4.07
CA LYS A 137 -30.79 3.73 -2.74
C LYS A 137 -29.77 3.47 -1.63
N TRP A 138 -29.51 4.49 -0.84
CA TRP A 138 -28.78 4.42 0.41
C TRP A 138 -29.53 5.16 1.51
N THR A 139 -29.14 4.91 2.76
CA THR A 139 -29.56 5.73 3.89
C THR A 139 -28.41 6.66 4.29
N VAL A 140 -28.68 7.58 5.19
CA VAL A 140 -27.65 8.43 5.80
C VAL A 140 -27.52 7.99 7.25
N GLY A 141 -26.30 7.61 7.66
CA GLY A 141 -26.02 7.28 9.05
C GLY A 141 -26.08 8.51 9.95
N ASP A 142 -26.11 8.29 11.27
CA ASP A 142 -26.21 9.36 12.28
C ASP A 142 -25.06 10.39 12.18
N ASN A 143 -23.92 10.00 11.60
CA ASN A 143 -22.78 10.87 11.36
C ASN A 143 -22.87 11.66 10.04
N GLY A 144 -23.97 11.57 9.30
CA GLY A 144 -24.13 12.23 7.99
C GLY A 144 -23.48 11.49 6.82
N THR A 145 -22.84 10.34 7.05
CA THR A 145 -22.19 9.56 5.99
C THR A 145 -23.20 8.66 5.28
N ALA A 146 -23.08 8.50 3.96
CA ALA A 146 -23.85 7.52 3.20
C ALA A 146 -23.65 6.10 3.74
N ASN A 147 -24.76 5.41 3.97
CA ASN A 147 -24.80 4.04 4.43
C ASN A 147 -25.48 3.17 3.35
N LEU A 148 -24.68 2.30 2.74
CA LEU A 148 -25.13 1.40 1.66
C LEU A 148 -25.79 0.12 2.20
N GLY A 149 -25.84 -0.05 3.52
CA GLY A 149 -26.49 -1.17 4.21
C GLY A 149 -25.69 -2.47 4.18
N ASN A 150 -25.26 -2.92 3.00
CA ASN A 150 -24.50 -4.15 2.82
C ASN A 150 -23.41 -4.01 1.73
N ASP A 151 -22.64 -5.10 1.55
CA ASP A 151 -21.54 -5.15 0.61
C ASP A 151 -21.97 -5.23 -0.88
N ASP A 152 -23.23 -5.56 -1.15
CA ASP A 152 -23.72 -5.81 -2.51
C ASP A 152 -23.58 -4.56 -3.37
N GLN A 153 -23.84 -3.37 -2.83
CA GLN A 153 -23.71 -2.13 -3.59
C GLN A 153 -22.24 -1.82 -3.96
N PHE A 154 -21.30 -2.13 -3.06
CA PHE A 154 -19.86 -1.98 -3.33
C PHE A 154 -19.37 -2.94 -4.43
N ILE A 155 -20.11 -4.01 -4.70
CA ILE A 155 -19.82 -5.01 -5.73
C ILE A 155 -20.53 -4.66 -7.05
N LEU A 156 -21.83 -4.36 -6.98
CA LEU A 156 -22.71 -4.28 -8.15
C LEU A 156 -22.60 -2.95 -8.89
N LEU A 157 -22.52 -1.83 -8.16
CA LEU A 157 -22.48 -0.51 -8.79
C LEU A 157 -21.27 -0.36 -9.73
N PRO A 158 -20.05 -0.79 -9.35
CA PRO A 158 -18.92 -0.81 -10.27
C PRO A 158 -19.15 -1.73 -11.47
N TYR A 159 -19.76 -2.89 -11.25
CA TYR A 159 -20.03 -3.85 -12.33
C TYR A 159 -20.99 -3.29 -13.38
N ILE A 160 -22.04 -2.58 -12.96
CA ILE A 160 -23.00 -1.94 -13.88
C ILE A 160 -22.27 -0.97 -14.82
N LEU A 161 -21.39 -0.14 -14.26
CA LEU A 161 -20.56 0.78 -15.05
C LEU A 161 -19.64 -0.01 -15.99
N ALA A 162 -18.89 -0.99 -15.47
CA ALA A 162 -18.03 -1.84 -16.28
C ALA A 162 -18.81 -2.53 -17.43
N ALA A 163 -20.05 -2.96 -17.18
CA ALA A 163 -20.91 -3.55 -18.18
C ALA A 163 -21.30 -2.54 -19.28
N GLN A 164 -21.69 -1.33 -18.90
CA GLN A 164 -21.97 -0.24 -19.85
C GLN A 164 -20.76 0.04 -20.74
N PHE A 165 -19.57 0.23 -20.17
CA PHE A 165 -18.34 0.51 -20.92
C PHE A 165 -17.86 -0.67 -21.78
N SER A 166 -18.20 -1.91 -21.41
CA SER A 166 -17.88 -3.11 -22.20
C SER A 166 -18.90 -3.43 -23.30
N SER A 167 -19.92 -2.59 -23.49
CA SER A 167 -20.92 -2.78 -24.53
C SER A 167 -20.30 -2.57 -25.92
N PRO A 168 -20.65 -3.37 -26.95
CA PRO A 168 -20.01 -3.30 -28.27
C PRO A 168 -20.05 -1.91 -28.93
N ASP A 169 -21.10 -1.14 -28.66
CA ASP A 169 -21.32 0.19 -29.25
C ASP A 169 -20.61 1.32 -28.50
N VAL A 170 -19.97 1.02 -27.36
CA VAL A 170 -19.24 1.99 -26.55
C VAL A 170 -17.76 1.92 -26.87
N SER A 171 -17.16 3.10 -27.06
CA SER A 171 -15.71 3.23 -27.25
C SER A 171 -15.21 4.56 -26.69
N LEU A 172 -13.91 4.60 -26.39
CA LEU A 172 -13.19 5.82 -26.04
C LEU A 172 -12.15 6.12 -27.12
N ARG A 173 -11.90 7.39 -27.38
CA ARG A 173 -10.77 7.85 -28.20
C ARG A 173 -9.54 7.99 -27.30
N PHE A 174 -8.39 7.57 -27.81
CA PHE A 174 -7.11 7.82 -27.14
C PHE A 174 -6.04 8.07 -28.19
N GLY A 175 -5.73 9.34 -28.43
CA GLY A 175 -4.97 9.75 -29.61
C GLY A 175 -5.67 9.33 -30.91
N SER A 176 -4.94 8.63 -31.79
CA SER A 176 -5.50 8.08 -33.04
C SER A 176 -6.40 6.86 -32.82
N GLU A 177 -6.28 6.21 -31.67
CA GLU A 177 -6.87 4.89 -31.41
C GLU A 177 -8.33 4.98 -30.93
N THR A 178 -9.10 3.94 -31.27
CA THR A 178 -10.43 3.71 -30.72
C THR A 178 -10.37 2.51 -29.77
N LEU A 179 -10.63 2.76 -28.50
CA LEU A 179 -10.58 1.76 -27.43
C LEU A 179 -11.97 1.16 -27.23
N HIS A 180 -12.10 -0.15 -27.44
CA HIS A 180 -13.20 -0.95 -26.95
C HIS A 180 -12.77 -1.71 -25.70
N PHE A 181 -13.69 -1.95 -24.79
CA PHE A 181 -13.36 -2.52 -23.49
C PHE A 181 -13.98 -3.89 -23.25
N ARG A 182 -13.25 -4.72 -22.53
CA ARG A 182 -13.74 -5.99 -21.97
C ARG A 182 -13.64 -5.96 -20.47
N ARG A 183 -14.62 -6.55 -19.79
CA ARG A 183 -14.57 -6.72 -18.33
C ARG A 183 -13.44 -7.66 -17.94
N ALA A 184 -12.83 -7.42 -16.79
CA ALA A 184 -11.79 -8.25 -16.22
C ALA A 184 -12.18 -8.66 -14.80
N PRO A 185 -12.24 -9.97 -14.47
CA PRO A 185 -12.58 -10.41 -13.14
C PRO A 185 -11.43 -10.08 -12.19
N LEU A 186 -11.71 -9.30 -11.16
CA LEU A 186 -10.75 -8.98 -10.11
C LEU A 186 -10.37 -10.25 -9.31
N PRO A 187 -9.23 -10.23 -8.58
CA PRO A 187 -8.87 -11.33 -7.69
C PRO A 187 -9.97 -11.61 -6.66
N PRO A 188 -10.15 -12.88 -6.22
CA PRO A 188 -11.17 -13.22 -5.23
C PRO A 188 -11.06 -12.34 -3.97
N GLY A 189 -12.20 -11.84 -3.49
CA GLY A 189 -12.29 -10.97 -2.33
C GLY A 189 -12.24 -9.47 -2.62
N ILE A 190 -11.74 -9.06 -3.79
CA ILE A 190 -11.61 -7.64 -4.16
C ILE A 190 -12.94 -7.11 -4.71
N LYS A 191 -13.45 -6.04 -4.11
CA LYS A 191 -14.66 -5.34 -4.55
C LYS A 191 -14.29 -4.27 -5.58
N GLY A 192 -15.18 -4.01 -6.53
CA GLY A 192 -14.93 -3.16 -7.68
C GLY A 192 -15.16 -3.91 -8.99
N ALA A 193 -14.96 -3.21 -10.10
CA ALA A 193 -14.98 -3.81 -11.42
C ALA A 193 -13.90 -3.18 -12.29
N GLU A 194 -13.24 -4.01 -13.10
CA GLU A 194 -12.17 -3.57 -13.99
C GLU A 194 -12.60 -3.80 -15.44
N ILE A 195 -12.27 -2.85 -16.30
CA ILE A 195 -12.36 -2.99 -17.75
C ILE A 195 -11.00 -2.72 -18.38
N VAL A 196 -10.70 -3.46 -19.44
CA VAL A 196 -9.40 -3.44 -20.13
C VAL A 196 -9.64 -3.25 -21.62
N SER A 197 -8.92 -2.32 -22.24
CA SER A 197 -9.06 -2.05 -23.67
C SER A 197 -8.54 -3.25 -24.49
N TRP A 198 -9.34 -3.73 -25.45
CA TRP A 198 -9.01 -4.86 -26.31
C TRP A 198 -9.53 -4.66 -27.75
N LYS A 199 -8.74 -4.90 -28.81
CA LYS A 199 -7.35 -5.42 -28.88
C LYS A 199 -6.34 -4.52 -28.14
N PRO A 200 -5.19 -5.07 -27.68
CA PRO A 200 -4.17 -4.25 -27.03
C PRO A 200 -3.55 -3.26 -28.02
N LEU A 201 -3.10 -2.13 -27.49
CA LEU A 201 -2.25 -1.16 -28.17
C LEU A 201 -0.85 -1.74 -28.37
N GLU A 202 -0.14 -1.28 -29.40
CA GLU A 202 1.22 -1.73 -29.73
C GLU A 202 2.18 -0.55 -29.75
N TYR A 203 3.38 -0.75 -29.20
CA TYR A 203 4.52 0.17 -29.32
C TYR A 203 5.79 -0.66 -29.51
N GLU A 204 6.48 -0.50 -30.65
CA GLU A 204 7.73 -1.21 -30.96
C GLU A 204 7.66 -2.74 -30.78
N GLY A 205 6.50 -3.33 -31.10
CA GLY A 205 6.23 -4.76 -30.92
C GLY A 205 6.04 -5.18 -29.46
N TRP A 206 5.69 -4.24 -28.57
CA TRP A 206 5.23 -4.47 -27.20
C TRP A 206 3.77 -4.09 -27.04
N TYR A 207 2.99 -4.97 -26.43
CA TYR A 207 1.55 -4.85 -26.29
C TYR A 207 1.14 -4.34 -24.90
N TRP A 208 0.18 -3.44 -24.86
CA TRP A 208 -0.36 -2.88 -23.62
C TRP A 208 -1.81 -2.46 -23.79
N SER A 209 -2.51 -2.16 -22.69
CA SER A 209 -3.92 -1.78 -22.69
C SER A 209 -4.18 -0.68 -21.68
N VAL A 210 -5.15 0.19 -21.98
CA VAL A 210 -5.75 1.11 -20.99
C VAL A 210 -6.69 0.30 -20.10
N VAL A 211 -6.65 0.58 -18.80
CA VAL A 211 -7.45 -0.07 -17.77
C VAL A 211 -8.20 0.99 -16.98
N ILE A 212 -9.50 0.79 -16.82
CA ILE A 212 -10.34 1.61 -15.94
C ILE A 212 -10.88 0.70 -14.84
N THR A 213 -10.63 1.07 -13.59
CA THR A 213 -11.15 0.36 -12.42
C THR A 213 -12.18 1.25 -11.72
N PHE A 214 -13.39 0.73 -11.59
CA PHE A 214 -14.46 1.37 -10.84
C PHE A 214 -14.50 0.85 -9.40
N THR A 215 -14.58 1.74 -8.43
CA THR A 215 -14.82 1.39 -7.03
C THR A 215 -15.83 2.32 -6.37
N VAL A 216 -16.64 1.80 -5.46
CA VAL A 216 -17.56 2.62 -4.64
C VAL A 216 -16.86 3.02 -3.35
N GLN A 217 -16.91 4.31 -3.02
CA GLN A 217 -16.41 4.84 -1.76
C GLN A 217 -17.49 5.61 -1.02
N THR A 218 -17.44 5.56 0.30
CA THR A 218 -18.09 6.54 1.16
C THR A 218 -17.05 7.53 1.67
N VAL A 219 -17.47 8.75 1.95
CA VAL A 219 -16.63 9.81 2.49
C VAL A 219 -17.26 10.26 3.81
N PRO A 220 -16.50 10.39 4.92
CA PRO A 220 -17.06 10.85 6.18
C PRO A 220 -17.86 12.14 6.03
N PHE A 221 -19.01 12.19 6.68
CA PHE A 221 -19.90 13.35 6.73
C PHE A 221 -20.52 13.74 5.37
N GLN A 222 -20.36 12.89 4.34
CA GLN A 222 -20.97 13.06 3.04
C GLN A 222 -22.16 12.10 2.88
N ASN A 223 -23.34 12.65 2.59
CA ASN A 223 -24.60 11.91 2.55
C ASN A 223 -24.87 11.13 1.25
N PHE A 224 -23.92 11.10 0.32
CA PHE A 224 -23.96 10.29 -0.91
C PHE A 224 -22.65 9.51 -1.11
N PRO A 225 -22.69 8.29 -1.68
CA PRO A 225 -21.50 7.58 -2.09
C PRO A 225 -20.92 8.17 -3.38
N VAL A 226 -19.66 7.85 -3.65
CA VAL A 226 -18.97 8.23 -4.89
C VAL A 226 -18.42 7.00 -5.59
N ILE A 227 -18.39 7.05 -6.92
CA ILE A 227 -17.64 6.13 -7.75
C ILE A 227 -16.28 6.75 -8.06
N HIS A 228 -15.20 6.04 -7.78
CA HIS A 228 -13.89 6.38 -8.33
C HIS A 228 -13.68 5.64 -9.64
N ALA A 229 -13.11 6.32 -10.63
CA ALA A 229 -12.64 5.74 -11.88
C ALA A 229 -11.11 5.86 -11.94
N ASP A 230 -10.42 4.81 -11.53
CA ASP A 230 -8.96 4.76 -11.54
C ASP A 230 -8.46 4.38 -12.94
N ILE A 231 -7.68 5.26 -13.55
CA ILE A 231 -7.12 5.05 -14.89
C ILE A 231 -5.68 4.57 -14.76
N SER A 232 -5.41 3.39 -15.30
CA SER A 232 -4.08 2.76 -15.29
C SER A 232 -3.80 2.04 -16.60
N LEU A 233 -2.59 1.52 -16.77
CA LEU A 233 -2.24 0.72 -17.93
C LEU A 233 -1.82 -0.69 -17.51
N ARG A 234 -2.09 -1.65 -18.38
CA ARG A 234 -1.63 -3.04 -18.26
C ARG A 234 -0.68 -3.35 -19.38
N ARG A 235 0.49 -3.88 -19.02
CA ARG A 235 1.53 -4.30 -19.96
C ARG A 235 1.44 -5.81 -20.15
N TRP A 236 1.57 -6.27 -21.38
CA TRP A 236 1.50 -7.68 -21.73
C TRP A 236 2.89 -8.16 -22.16
N GLU A 237 3.29 -9.35 -21.71
CA GLU A 237 4.50 -9.98 -22.24
C GLU A 237 4.38 -10.12 -23.75
N SER A 238 5.40 -9.65 -24.47
CA SER A 238 5.38 -9.54 -25.93
C SER A 238 6.59 -10.16 -26.60
N LYS A 239 7.60 -10.57 -25.83
CA LYS A 239 8.83 -11.19 -26.31
C LYS A 239 9.06 -12.50 -25.54
N PRO A 240 9.79 -13.47 -26.12
CA PRO A 240 10.17 -14.70 -25.41
C PRO A 240 10.78 -14.40 -24.04
N ILE A 241 10.23 -15.04 -22.99
CA ILE A 241 10.58 -14.71 -21.61
C ILE A 241 11.89 -15.41 -21.25
N THR A 242 12.92 -14.63 -20.96
CA THR A 242 14.24 -15.14 -20.56
C THR A 242 14.35 -15.36 -19.05
N TYR A 243 13.53 -14.66 -18.26
CA TYR A 243 13.46 -14.84 -16.82
C TYR A 243 12.09 -14.46 -16.26
N LEU A 244 11.48 -15.37 -15.51
CA LEU A 244 10.23 -15.18 -14.77
C LEU A 244 10.45 -15.62 -13.31
N PRO A 245 10.18 -14.76 -12.29
CA PRO A 245 10.41 -15.12 -10.90
C PRO A 245 9.60 -16.37 -10.47
N ARG A 246 10.30 -17.43 -10.05
CA ARG A 246 9.71 -18.77 -9.79
C ARG A 246 8.73 -18.80 -8.62
N ASN A 247 8.91 -17.96 -7.60
CA ASN A 247 8.11 -17.97 -6.37
C ASN A 247 6.84 -17.11 -6.45
N LYS A 248 6.47 -16.62 -7.63
CA LYS A 248 5.31 -15.73 -7.81
C LYS A 248 4.47 -16.16 -9.00
N GLU A 249 3.19 -16.41 -8.76
CA GLU A 249 2.22 -16.66 -9.84
C GLU A 249 1.96 -15.38 -10.65
N THR A 250 1.85 -15.48 -11.97
CA THR A 250 1.55 -14.37 -12.90
C THR A 250 0.23 -14.62 -13.59
N SER A 251 -0.63 -13.59 -13.69
CA SER A 251 -1.96 -13.75 -14.31
C SER A 251 -1.88 -13.79 -15.83
N VAL A 252 -2.63 -14.71 -16.43
CA VAL A 252 -2.93 -14.77 -17.86
C VAL A 252 -4.41 -14.48 -18.07
N TYR A 253 -4.69 -13.53 -18.95
CA TYR A 253 -6.04 -13.15 -19.36
C TYR A 253 -6.42 -13.94 -20.59
N LEU A 254 -7.57 -14.61 -20.53
CA LEU A 254 -8.03 -15.56 -21.53
C LEU A 254 -9.32 -15.09 -22.17
N LEU A 255 -9.41 -15.25 -23.49
CA LEU A 255 -10.64 -15.08 -24.27
C LEU A 255 -10.84 -16.29 -25.18
N THR A 256 -12.08 -16.73 -25.30
CA THR A 256 -12.44 -17.87 -26.15
C THR A 256 -13.67 -17.57 -27.00
N SER A 257 -13.72 -18.17 -28.18
CA SER A 257 -14.90 -18.17 -29.06
C SER A 257 -15.91 -19.27 -28.72
N VAL A 258 -15.48 -20.30 -27.99
CA VAL A 258 -16.32 -21.38 -27.46
C VAL A 258 -16.05 -21.48 -25.95
N PRO A 259 -17.08 -21.66 -25.10
CA PRO A 259 -16.88 -21.83 -23.67
C PRO A 259 -16.07 -23.09 -23.33
N TRP A 260 -15.28 -23.07 -22.24
CA TRP A 260 -14.45 -24.22 -21.85
C TRP A 260 -15.25 -25.49 -21.54
N LEU A 261 -16.46 -25.32 -20.99
CA LEU A 261 -17.35 -26.40 -20.58
C LEU A 261 -18.72 -26.21 -21.24
N GLU A 262 -19.39 -27.32 -21.53
CA GLU A 262 -20.77 -27.30 -22.00
C GLU A 262 -21.68 -26.63 -20.96
N GLY A 263 -22.64 -25.82 -21.42
CA GLY A 263 -23.59 -25.10 -20.56
C GLY A 263 -23.08 -23.75 -20.03
N LEU A 264 -21.81 -23.39 -20.23
CA LEU A 264 -21.33 -22.02 -20.04
C LEU A 264 -21.59 -21.19 -21.30
N HIS A 265 -21.57 -19.87 -21.18
CA HIS A 265 -21.77 -18.93 -22.28
C HIS A 265 -20.50 -18.11 -22.51
N ASN A 266 -20.31 -17.53 -23.70
CA ASN A 266 -19.27 -16.53 -23.91
C ASN A 266 -19.78 -15.16 -23.46
N SER A 267 -18.85 -14.29 -23.10
CA SER A 267 -19.17 -12.93 -22.66
C SER A 267 -18.14 -11.92 -23.13
N GLN A 268 -18.39 -10.64 -22.83
CA GLN A 268 -17.43 -9.56 -22.99
C GLN A 268 -16.44 -9.45 -21.82
N SER A 269 -16.26 -10.50 -21.03
CA SER A 269 -15.29 -10.56 -19.95
C SER A 269 -14.15 -11.51 -20.26
N PHE A 270 -12.95 -11.16 -19.78
CA PHE A 270 -11.85 -12.08 -19.67
C PHE A 270 -12.15 -13.18 -18.65
N GLN A 271 -11.56 -14.36 -18.84
CA GLN A 271 -11.24 -15.27 -17.74
C GLN A 271 -9.79 -15.05 -17.33
N VAL A 272 -9.42 -15.42 -16.10
CA VAL A 272 -8.04 -15.23 -15.62
C VAL A 272 -7.53 -16.46 -14.91
N ALA A 273 -6.40 -16.99 -15.37
CA ALA A 273 -5.69 -18.12 -14.78
C ALA A 273 -4.25 -17.73 -14.43
N PRO A 274 -3.71 -18.16 -13.27
CA PRO A 274 -2.33 -17.88 -12.92
C PRO A 274 -1.38 -18.92 -13.54
N ILE A 275 -0.24 -18.49 -14.10
CA ILE A 275 0.92 -19.36 -14.40
C ILE A 275 1.91 -19.29 -13.23
N GLY A 276 2.53 -20.41 -12.88
CA GLY A 276 3.62 -20.48 -11.91
C GLY A 276 4.61 -21.60 -12.23
N TRP A 277 5.78 -21.57 -11.59
CA TRP A 277 6.74 -22.66 -11.68
C TRP A 277 6.30 -23.80 -10.75
N GLY A 278 6.24 -25.02 -11.26
CA GLY A 278 5.75 -26.14 -10.48
C GLY A 278 6.08 -27.50 -11.09
N ARG A 279 5.70 -28.55 -10.38
CA ARG A 279 5.91 -29.93 -10.83
C ARG A 279 5.02 -30.22 -12.04
N LEU A 280 5.59 -30.81 -13.09
CA LEU A 280 4.85 -31.22 -14.28
C LEU A 280 4.00 -32.47 -14.00
N PRO A 281 2.87 -32.65 -14.71
CA PRO A 281 2.06 -33.85 -14.61
C PRO A 281 2.85 -35.10 -14.98
N SER A 282 2.55 -36.23 -14.34
CA SER A 282 3.24 -37.52 -14.60
C SER A 282 3.13 -38.00 -16.06
N SER A 283 2.12 -37.53 -16.78
CA SER A 283 1.91 -37.79 -18.21
C SER A 283 2.96 -37.10 -19.11
N GLN A 284 3.66 -36.09 -18.59
CA GLN A 284 4.71 -35.34 -19.28
C GLN A 284 6.11 -35.65 -18.73
N THR A 285 6.24 -36.58 -17.78
CA THR A 285 7.53 -36.99 -17.20
C THR A 285 8.00 -38.32 -17.77
N GLU A 286 9.25 -38.39 -18.21
CA GLU A 286 9.92 -39.66 -18.49
C GLU A 286 10.24 -40.43 -17.19
N GLN A 287 10.26 -41.77 -17.28
CA GLN A 287 10.28 -42.74 -16.17
C GLN A 287 10.99 -42.27 -14.89
N GLY A 288 10.20 -42.07 -13.83
CA GLY A 288 10.67 -42.09 -12.43
C GLY A 288 11.11 -40.75 -11.82
N ASN A 289 11.41 -39.72 -12.62
CA ASN A 289 11.90 -38.43 -12.10
C ASN A 289 10.85 -37.31 -12.18
N SER A 290 10.68 -36.57 -11.08
CA SER A 290 9.79 -35.40 -11.05
C SER A 290 10.41 -34.25 -11.83
N GLN A 291 9.86 -33.94 -13.01
CA GLN A 291 10.26 -32.76 -13.78
C GLN A 291 9.46 -31.53 -13.34
N TYR A 292 10.07 -30.35 -13.47
CA TYR A 292 9.47 -29.07 -13.14
C TYR A 292 9.46 -28.16 -14.37
N GLY A 293 8.43 -27.35 -14.50
CA GLY A 293 8.25 -26.43 -15.61
C GLY A 293 7.16 -25.41 -15.33
N TRP A 294 6.79 -24.64 -16.35
CA TRP A 294 5.67 -23.72 -16.27
C TRP A 294 4.35 -24.47 -16.30
N THR A 295 3.52 -24.23 -15.28
CA THR A 295 2.23 -24.88 -15.08
C THR A 295 1.19 -23.84 -14.67
N TRP A 296 -0.09 -24.16 -14.81
CA TRP A 296 -1.14 -23.36 -14.18
C TRP A 296 -0.99 -23.47 -12.65
N GLY A 297 -0.90 -22.31 -12.01
CA GLY A 297 -0.57 -22.12 -10.60
C GLY A 297 -1.57 -22.76 -9.64
N SER A 298 -1.15 -22.91 -8.39
CA SER A 298 -1.98 -23.44 -7.29
C SER A 298 -2.61 -24.80 -7.56
N ASN A 299 -1.92 -25.65 -8.32
CA ASN A 299 -2.40 -26.98 -8.72
C ASN A 299 -3.66 -26.95 -9.63
N LEU A 300 -3.87 -25.83 -10.34
CA LEU A 300 -4.98 -25.70 -11.29
C LEU A 300 -4.86 -26.70 -12.44
N THR A 301 -3.64 -27.02 -12.92
CA THR A 301 -3.42 -28.03 -13.97
C THR A 301 -4.07 -29.38 -13.62
N ALA A 302 -3.85 -29.90 -12.41
CA ALA A 302 -4.42 -31.18 -12.00
C ALA A 302 -5.95 -31.16 -11.90
N LEU A 303 -6.55 -30.00 -11.62
CA LEU A 303 -8.01 -29.81 -11.67
C LEU A 303 -8.49 -29.79 -13.12
N LEU A 304 -7.81 -29.02 -13.99
CA LEU A 304 -8.14 -28.89 -15.40
C LEU A 304 -8.09 -30.27 -16.10
N ASP A 305 -7.08 -31.10 -15.83
CA ASP A 305 -6.92 -32.43 -16.43
C ASP A 305 -8.07 -33.41 -16.11
N ARG A 306 -8.87 -33.12 -15.09
CA ARG A 306 -10.06 -33.91 -14.74
C ARG A 306 -11.33 -33.43 -15.44
N LEU A 307 -11.28 -32.31 -16.14
CA LEU A 307 -12.42 -31.73 -16.87
C LEU A 307 -12.40 -32.17 -18.32
N ASN A 308 -13.55 -32.65 -18.81
CA ASN A 308 -13.76 -32.86 -20.24
C ASN A 308 -14.10 -31.52 -20.91
N ARG A 309 -13.06 -30.80 -21.35
CA ARG A 309 -13.19 -29.46 -21.95
C ARG A 309 -13.58 -29.56 -23.43
N GLN A 310 -14.34 -28.58 -23.93
CA GLN A 310 -14.75 -28.53 -25.34
C GLN A 310 -13.57 -28.35 -26.31
N HIS A 311 -12.48 -27.73 -25.84
CA HIS A 311 -11.25 -27.52 -26.59
C HIS A 311 -10.02 -27.49 -25.66
N PRO A 312 -8.80 -27.58 -26.22
CA PRO A 312 -7.58 -27.53 -25.43
C PRO A 312 -7.41 -26.18 -24.72
N PHE A 313 -7.04 -26.24 -23.43
CA PHE A 313 -6.63 -25.05 -22.68
C PHE A 313 -5.21 -24.65 -23.13
N PRO A 314 -4.90 -23.34 -23.25
CA PRO A 314 -3.56 -22.90 -23.63
C PRO A 314 -2.47 -23.51 -22.75
N THR A 315 -1.32 -23.80 -23.35
CA THR A 315 -0.18 -24.38 -22.65
C THR A 315 0.66 -23.26 -22.03
N PRO A 316 0.92 -23.27 -20.70
CA PRO A 316 1.77 -22.26 -20.06
C PRO A 316 3.15 -22.11 -20.71
N GLN A 317 3.76 -23.23 -21.10
CA GLN A 317 5.06 -23.23 -21.77
C GLN A 317 5.02 -22.46 -23.11
N ASN A 318 4.03 -22.72 -23.96
CA ASN A 318 3.86 -22.00 -25.23
C ASN A 318 3.66 -20.48 -25.02
N ILE A 319 2.91 -20.10 -23.98
CA ILE A 319 2.69 -18.68 -23.64
C ILE A 319 4.00 -18.03 -23.21
N VAL A 320 4.85 -18.72 -22.46
CA VAL A 320 6.15 -18.20 -22.00
C VAL A 320 7.17 -18.13 -23.13
N ASP A 321 7.17 -19.13 -24.01
CA ASP A 321 8.11 -19.24 -25.13
C ASP A 321 7.83 -18.21 -26.23
N ASP A 322 6.55 -17.95 -26.53
CA ASP A 322 6.13 -16.95 -27.52
C ASP A 322 4.85 -16.20 -27.08
N PRO A 323 4.97 -15.22 -26.16
CA PRO A 323 3.82 -14.47 -25.66
C PRO A 323 3.05 -13.71 -26.76
N ALA A 324 3.76 -13.17 -27.76
CA ALA A 324 3.13 -12.41 -28.85
C ALA A 324 2.23 -13.29 -29.72
N SER A 325 2.70 -14.50 -30.08
CA SER A 325 1.88 -15.48 -30.79
C SER A 325 0.71 -15.95 -29.93
N ALA A 326 0.91 -16.14 -28.62
CA ALA A 326 -0.14 -16.55 -27.69
C ALA A 326 -1.27 -15.52 -27.51
N LEU A 327 -1.01 -14.21 -27.75
CA LEU A 327 -2.08 -13.21 -27.82
C LEU A 327 -3.11 -13.57 -28.90
N ASN A 328 -2.68 -14.23 -29.97
CA ASN A 328 -3.52 -14.77 -31.03
C ASN A 328 -4.56 -13.75 -31.55
N LEU A 329 -4.14 -12.50 -31.80
CA LEU A 329 -5.05 -11.35 -31.97
C LEU A 329 -6.07 -11.50 -33.12
N ASN A 330 -5.90 -12.47 -34.02
CA ASN A 330 -6.77 -12.68 -35.16
C ASN A 330 -7.63 -13.96 -35.04
N ASP A 331 -7.50 -14.72 -33.95
CA ASP A 331 -8.28 -15.93 -33.68
C ASP A 331 -8.46 -16.14 -32.16
N HIS A 332 -8.91 -17.34 -31.77
CA HIS A 332 -9.12 -17.75 -30.39
C HIS A 332 -8.51 -19.14 -30.13
N PRO A 333 -8.17 -19.48 -28.88
CA PRO A 333 -8.21 -18.62 -27.70
C PRO A 333 -7.09 -17.57 -27.69
N ASN A 334 -7.35 -16.41 -27.07
CA ASN A 334 -6.32 -15.42 -26.76
C ASN A 334 -5.76 -15.71 -25.37
N ALA A 335 -4.45 -15.62 -25.20
CA ALA A 335 -3.78 -15.75 -23.90
C ALA A 335 -2.78 -14.61 -23.69
N ALA A 336 -3.15 -13.62 -22.90
CA ALA A 336 -2.34 -12.44 -22.61
C ALA A 336 -1.70 -12.54 -21.22
N LEU A 337 -0.40 -12.81 -21.17
CA LEU A 337 0.38 -12.88 -19.93
C LEU A 337 0.75 -11.47 -19.45
N VAL A 338 0.45 -11.14 -18.20
CA VAL A 338 0.72 -9.81 -17.63
C VAL A 338 2.21 -9.62 -17.35
N TYR A 339 2.78 -8.51 -17.82
CA TYR A 339 4.10 -8.06 -17.42
C TYR A 339 4.08 -7.44 -16.02
N ARG A 340 5.10 -7.77 -15.21
CA ARG A 340 5.41 -7.11 -13.95
C ARG A 340 6.91 -6.89 -13.82
N ASN A 341 7.29 -5.87 -13.06
CA ASN A 341 8.70 -5.57 -12.81
C ASN A 341 9.42 -6.81 -12.25
N GLY A 342 10.55 -7.14 -12.86
CA GLY A 342 11.34 -8.34 -12.55
C GLY A 342 11.23 -9.46 -13.59
N ILE A 343 10.28 -9.40 -14.54
CA ILE A 343 10.29 -10.28 -15.72
C ILE A 343 11.29 -9.73 -16.75
N LYS A 344 11.97 -10.62 -17.49
CA LYS A 344 12.92 -10.27 -18.56
C LYS A 344 12.47 -10.85 -19.91
N PRO A 345 12.65 -10.11 -21.03
CA PRO A 345 13.18 -8.74 -21.11
C PRO A 345 12.26 -7.69 -20.45
N ALA A 346 12.81 -6.52 -20.12
CA ALA A 346 11.99 -5.43 -19.58
C ALA A 346 11.06 -4.89 -20.67
N HIS A 347 9.86 -4.49 -20.29
CA HIS A 347 8.85 -3.98 -21.22
C HIS A 347 9.17 -2.54 -21.61
N GLU A 348 9.13 -2.20 -22.91
CA GLU A 348 9.50 -0.85 -23.39
C GLU A 348 8.47 0.23 -23.02
N VAL A 349 7.19 -0.13 -22.96
CA VAL A 349 6.18 0.78 -22.38
C VAL A 349 6.41 0.93 -20.88
N GLU A 350 6.61 2.16 -20.42
CA GLU A 350 6.77 2.50 -19.02
C GLU A 350 5.42 2.86 -18.36
N PRO A 351 5.26 2.63 -17.04
CA PRO A 351 3.97 2.78 -16.38
C PRO A 351 3.57 4.24 -16.11
N GLY A 352 2.27 4.42 -15.88
CA GLY A 352 1.64 5.69 -15.48
C GLY A 352 1.12 6.52 -16.67
N PHE A 353 0.11 7.34 -16.40
CA PHE A 353 -0.43 8.35 -17.33
C PHE A 353 -0.15 9.75 -16.82
N GLY A 354 0.20 10.65 -17.73
CA GLY A 354 0.35 12.07 -17.46
C GLY A 354 -0.99 12.79 -17.25
N PRO A 355 -0.97 14.07 -16.83
CA PRO A 355 -2.19 14.82 -16.56
C PRO A 355 -3.04 15.07 -17.82
N VAL A 356 -2.43 15.15 -19.02
CA VAL A 356 -3.17 15.29 -20.28
C VAL A 356 -3.99 14.03 -20.61
N ASP A 357 -3.38 12.85 -20.53
CA ASP A 357 -4.05 11.56 -20.79
C ASP A 357 -5.19 11.33 -19.78
N ARG A 358 -4.94 11.66 -18.50
CA ARG A 358 -5.94 11.56 -17.44
C ARG A 358 -7.13 12.46 -17.72
N ARG A 359 -6.90 13.71 -18.14
CA ARG A 359 -7.95 14.65 -18.50
C ARG A 359 -8.75 14.13 -19.69
N GLU A 360 -8.06 13.76 -20.78
CA GLU A 360 -8.68 13.25 -22.01
C GLU A 360 -9.61 12.06 -21.74
N LEU A 361 -9.15 11.08 -20.97
CA LEU A 361 -9.96 9.91 -20.64
C LEU A 361 -11.05 10.22 -19.62
N ALA A 362 -10.78 11.06 -18.61
CA ALA A 362 -11.77 11.43 -17.60
C ALA A 362 -12.96 12.20 -18.19
N GLU A 363 -12.70 13.14 -19.12
CA GLU A 363 -13.73 13.92 -19.78
C GLU A 363 -14.64 13.01 -20.63
N GLN A 364 -14.09 12.04 -21.37
CA GLN A 364 -14.88 11.09 -22.13
C GLN A 364 -15.67 10.11 -21.24
N ILE A 365 -15.08 9.64 -20.14
CA ILE A 365 -15.80 8.84 -19.14
C ILE A 365 -17.01 9.63 -18.61
N ALA A 366 -16.82 10.91 -18.29
CA ALA A 366 -17.90 11.76 -17.82
C ALA A 366 -18.99 11.99 -18.86
N GLU A 367 -18.61 12.19 -20.12
CA GLU A 367 -19.55 12.35 -21.23
C GLU A 367 -20.43 11.11 -21.41
N LEU A 368 -19.85 9.91 -21.33
CA LEU A 368 -20.60 8.66 -21.44
C LEU A 368 -21.54 8.42 -20.26
N LEU A 369 -21.18 8.91 -19.07
CA LEU A 369 -21.96 8.72 -17.85
C LEU A 369 -22.98 9.85 -17.58
N GLN A 370 -22.97 10.92 -18.38
CA GLN A 370 -23.69 12.17 -18.09
C GLN A 370 -25.21 12.02 -17.95
N SER A 371 -25.82 10.94 -18.44
CA SER A 371 -27.27 10.70 -18.30
C SER A 371 -27.66 10.50 -16.83
N GLU A 372 -26.84 9.79 -16.06
CA GLU A 372 -27.15 9.33 -14.71
C GLU A 372 -26.17 9.85 -13.67
N TRP A 373 -24.93 10.13 -14.09
CA TRP A 373 -23.83 10.53 -13.21
C TRP A 373 -23.31 11.89 -13.59
N GLU A 374 -22.64 12.51 -12.63
CA GLU A 374 -21.88 13.73 -12.83
C GLU A 374 -20.59 13.68 -12.03
N PHE A 375 -19.59 14.46 -12.45
CA PHE A 375 -18.41 14.68 -11.61
C PHE A 375 -18.83 15.21 -10.25
N VAL A 376 -18.13 14.74 -9.21
CA VAL A 376 -18.12 15.45 -7.93
C VAL A 376 -17.54 16.84 -8.17
N ALA A 377 -18.07 17.84 -7.45
CA ALA A 377 -17.59 19.21 -7.52
C ALA A 377 -16.07 19.26 -7.31
N ALA A 378 -15.38 20.07 -8.13
CA ALA A 378 -13.94 20.20 -8.08
C ALA A 378 -13.49 20.77 -6.72
N PRO A 379 -12.64 20.08 -5.95
CA PRO A 379 -12.11 20.65 -4.71
C PRO A 379 -11.33 21.93 -4.97
N GLU A 380 -11.72 23.01 -4.30
CA GLU A 380 -11.08 24.32 -4.41
C GLU A 380 -9.86 24.42 -3.50
N ARG A 381 -8.81 25.10 -3.97
CA ARG A 381 -7.59 25.33 -3.20
C ARG A 381 -7.86 26.17 -1.96
N VAL A 382 -7.39 25.68 -0.83
CA VAL A 382 -7.27 26.45 0.41
C VAL A 382 -6.06 27.37 0.32
N LYS A 383 -6.30 28.68 0.45
CA LYS A 383 -5.23 29.69 0.48
C LYS A 383 -4.71 29.87 1.90
N TYR A 384 -3.45 29.51 2.13
CA TYR A 384 -2.74 29.79 3.36
C TYR A 384 -1.23 29.97 3.09
N SER A 385 -0.51 30.51 4.06
CA SER A 385 0.94 30.65 4.01
C SER A 385 1.56 29.98 5.24
N PRO A 386 2.35 28.91 5.06
CA PRO A 386 3.05 28.27 6.14
C PRO A 386 4.39 28.96 6.42
N LYS A 387 4.79 28.98 7.68
CA LYS A 387 6.19 29.16 8.10
C LYS A 387 6.63 27.88 8.79
N ILE A 388 7.50 27.13 8.12
CA ILE A 388 8.10 25.89 8.62
C ILE A 388 9.59 26.09 8.94
N PRO A 389 10.17 25.28 9.84
CA PRO A 389 11.59 25.32 10.14
C PRO A 389 12.45 24.94 8.92
N ILE A 390 13.64 25.54 8.79
CA ILE A 390 14.60 25.19 7.74
C ILE A 390 15.25 23.84 8.07
N ASN A 391 15.36 22.95 7.08
CA ASN A 391 16.09 21.69 7.19
C ASN A 391 17.56 21.87 6.78
N PRO A 392 18.54 21.90 7.72
CA PRO A 392 19.95 22.05 7.38
C PRO A 392 20.58 20.78 6.77
N PHE A 393 19.92 19.62 6.90
CA PHE A 393 20.41 18.35 6.36
C PHE A 393 20.18 18.27 4.85
N LEU A 394 19.08 18.85 4.37
CA LEU A 394 18.69 18.95 2.95
C LEU A 394 18.20 20.38 2.64
N PRO A 395 19.09 21.38 2.64
CA PRO A 395 18.68 22.77 2.47
C PRO A 395 18.19 23.02 1.04
N ASP A 396 17.03 23.67 0.94
CA ASP A 396 16.46 24.06 -0.34
C ASP A 396 17.23 25.24 -0.98
N THR A 397 16.81 25.65 -2.18
CA THR A 397 17.46 26.76 -2.91
C THR A 397 17.33 28.11 -2.22
N THR A 398 16.33 28.29 -1.36
CA THR A 398 16.10 29.54 -0.62
C THR A 398 17.05 29.60 0.57
N ALA A 399 17.12 28.52 1.35
CA ALA A 399 18.04 28.37 2.47
C ALA A 399 19.51 28.50 2.01
N LYS A 400 19.87 27.89 0.88
CA LYS A 400 21.22 28.00 0.29
C LYS A 400 21.63 29.41 -0.14
N LYS A 401 20.69 30.34 -0.29
CA LYS A 401 20.99 31.76 -0.54
C LYS A 401 21.22 32.56 0.74
N LEU A 402 20.69 32.06 1.86
CA LEU A 402 20.72 32.73 3.16
C LEU A 402 21.88 32.25 4.04
N ASN A 403 22.33 31.00 3.83
CA ASN A 403 23.33 30.36 4.66
C ASN A 403 24.42 29.68 3.83
N SER A 404 25.64 29.65 4.37
CA SER A 404 26.79 28.94 3.77
C SER A 404 26.73 27.43 4.07
N GLU A 405 27.47 26.61 3.31
CA GLU A 405 27.56 25.17 3.61
C GLU A 405 28.22 24.93 4.99
N GLU A 406 29.19 25.75 5.38
CA GLU A 406 29.82 25.69 6.71
C GLU A 406 28.81 25.97 7.83
N GLU A 407 27.89 26.92 7.64
CA GLU A 407 26.80 27.16 8.57
C GLU A 407 25.85 25.96 8.67
N PHE A 408 25.51 25.32 7.55
CA PHE A 408 24.70 24.10 7.57
C PHE A 408 25.42 22.94 8.26
N GLN A 409 26.70 22.73 8.00
CA GLN A 409 27.51 21.71 8.66
C GLN A 409 27.53 21.94 10.18
N ASN A 410 27.75 23.18 10.63
CA ASN A 410 27.67 23.54 12.05
C ASN A 410 26.27 23.27 12.63
N GLN A 411 25.19 23.63 11.92
CA GLN A 411 23.82 23.34 12.36
C GLN A 411 23.52 21.85 12.47
N ARG A 412 24.02 21.02 11.52
CA ARG A 412 23.92 19.55 11.58
C ARG A 412 24.62 19.01 12.82
N CYS A 413 25.87 19.41 13.07
CA CYS A 413 26.64 18.96 14.22
C CYS A 413 25.98 19.37 15.56
N HIS A 414 25.45 20.59 15.65
CA HIS A 414 24.69 21.03 16.83
C HIS A 414 23.43 20.20 17.05
N ALA A 415 22.67 19.91 15.99
CA ALA A 415 21.46 19.11 16.07
C ALA A 415 21.74 17.67 16.55
N ILE A 416 22.83 17.09 16.04
CA ILE A 416 23.34 15.79 16.46
C ILE A 416 23.69 15.86 17.96
N SER A 417 24.62 16.74 18.35
CA SER A 417 25.09 16.91 19.73
C SER A 417 23.95 17.11 20.73
N LYS A 418 22.98 17.97 20.39
CA LYS A 418 21.81 18.24 21.24
C LYS A 418 20.97 16.99 21.51
N THR A 419 20.91 16.07 20.55
CA THR A 419 20.08 14.86 20.64
C THR A 419 20.83 13.73 21.35
N ILE A 420 22.11 13.53 21.03
CA ILE A 420 22.87 12.34 21.43
C ILE A 420 23.87 12.60 22.57
N GLY A 421 24.21 13.86 22.85
CA GLY A 421 25.27 14.25 23.77
C GLY A 421 26.62 14.50 23.10
N GLU A 422 27.69 14.18 23.82
CA GLU A 422 29.05 14.63 23.47
C GLU A 422 29.79 13.72 22.50
N GLN A 423 29.32 12.50 22.28
CA GLN A 423 30.06 11.48 21.51
C GLN A 423 29.12 10.70 20.59
N LEU A 424 29.54 10.56 19.33
CA LEU A 424 28.96 9.66 18.34
C LEU A 424 30.03 8.71 17.83
N THR A 425 29.78 7.41 17.91
CA THR A 425 30.58 6.42 17.19
C THR A 425 29.83 5.93 15.95
N VAL A 426 30.50 5.95 14.81
CA VAL A 426 30.02 5.34 13.56
C VAL A 426 30.90 4.14 13.25
N GLU A 427 30.34 2.95 13.38
CA GLU A 427 30.97 1.71 12.97
C GLU A 427 30.69 1.44 11.50
N ILE A 428 31.70 1.02 10.75
CA ILE A 428 31.59 0.63 9.36
C ILE A 428 32.01 -0.84 9.25
N TRP A 429 31.01 -1.70 9.13
CA TRP A 429 31.16 -3.14 8.92
C TRP A 429 31.12 -3.41 7.42
N TYR A 430 32.30 -3.50 6.81
CA TYR A 430 32.47 -3.55 5.36
C TYR A 430 32.93 -4.91 4.87
N GLN A 431 32.62 -5.20 3.62
CA GLN A 431 33.20 -6.31 2.85
C GLN A 431 34.16 -5.79 1.78
N ARG A 432 33.92 -4.58 1.25
CA ARG A 432 34.76 -3.93 0.23
C ARG A 432 35.31 -2.61 0.73
N SER A 433 36.63 -2.44 0.63
CA SER A 433 37.32 -1.21 1.05
C SER A 433 36.79 0.02 0.32
N SER A 434 36.37 -0.10 -0.94
CA SER A 434 35.77 1.02 -1.69
C SER A 434 34.48 1.55 -1.06
N THR A 435 33.65 0.68 -0.48
CA THR A 435 32.42 1.07 0.21
C THR A 435 32.74 1.83 1.49
N ARG A 436 33.67 1.28 2.28
CA ARG A 436 34.18 1.92 3.49
C ARG A 436 34.75 3.30 3.21
N ASP A 437 35.64 3.42 2.23
CA ASP A 437 36.30 4.69 1.89
C ASP A 437 35.28 5.73 1.43
N THR A 438 34.28 5.30 0.64
CA THR A 438 33.18 6.17 0.19
C THR A 438 32.32 6.65 1.36
N LEU A 439 32.02 5.79 2.32
CA LEU A 439 31.26 6.15 3.53
C LEU A 439 32.00 7.20 4.35
N ILE A 440 33.28 6.97 4.65
CA ILE A 440 34.12 7.89 5.43
C ILE A 440 34.19 9.25 4.73
N HIS A 441 34.51 9.26 3.42
CA HIS A 441 34.58 10.49 2.63
C HIS A 441 33.25 11.26 2.63
N THR A 442 32.13 10.54 2.44
CA THR A 442 30.79 11.16 2.42
C THR A 442 30.46 11.79 3.77
N LEU A 443 30.77 11.12 4.88
CA LEU A 443 30.53 11.64 6.23
C LEU A 443 31.40 12.87 6.52
N ARG A 444 32.68 12.84 6.14
CA ARG A 444 33.59 13.98 6.27
C ARG A 444 33.03 15.20 5.54
N GLN A 445 32.66 15.05 4.27
CA GLN A 445 32.08 16.12 3.48
C GLN A 445 30.76 16.63 4.08
N PHE A 446 29.90 15.73 4.54
CA PHE A 446 28.58 16.08 5.06
C PHE A 446 28.63 16.84 6.39
N LEU A 447 29.65 16.59 7.22
CA LEU A 447 29.84 17.21 8.53
C LEU A 447 30.91 18.31 8.57
N GLY A 448 31.61 18.56 7.45
CA GLY A 448 32.63 19.61 7.35
C GLY A 448 33.99 19.24 7.94
N ILE A 449 34.38 17.97 7.88
CA ILE A 449 35.66 17.47 8.39
C ILE A 449 36.67 17.39 7.23
N SER A 450 37.87 17.94 7.42
CA SER A 450 38.98 17.85 6.45
C SER A 450 39.49 16.42 6.31
N GLU A 451 39.95 16.01 5.12
CA GLU A 451 40.55 14.67 4.88
C GLU A 451 41.84 14.42 5.68
N LEU A 452 42.49 15.47 6.18
CA LEU A 452 43.74 15.36 6.96
C LEU A 452 43.51 15.02 8.43
N GLU A 453 42.28 15.17 8.93
CA GLU A 453 41.95 14.95 10.34
C GLU A 453 41.80 13.46 10.65
N SER A 454 42.26 13.02 11.82
CA SER A 454 42.05 11.64 12.29
C SER A 454 40.81 11.52 13.18
N PHE A 455 40.29 10.29 13.32
CA PHE A 455 39.25 9.97 14.29
C PHE A 455 39.88 9.41 15.58
N PRO A 456 39.35 9.72 16.78
CA PRO A 456 38.18 10.56 17.02
C PRO A 456 38.44 12.06 16.75
N TYR A 457 37.50 12.71 16.07
CA TYR A 457 37.55 14.12 15.70
C TYR A 457 36.64 14.95 16.60
N LYS A 458 37.19 15.94 17.31
CA LYS A 458 36.41 16.87 18.14
C LYS A 458 36.08 18.13 17.35
N PHE A 459 34.80 18.44 17.23
CA PHE A 459 34.36 19.65 16.52
C PHE A 459 34.77 20.91 17.29
N PRO A 460 35.39 21.93 16.66
CA PRO A 460 35.84 23.13 17.37
C PRO A 460 34.73 23.96 18.01
N ASN A 461 33.57 24.02 17.35
CA ASN A 461 32.46 24.92 17.72
C ASN A 461 31.24 24.18 18.30
N VAL A 462 31.34 22.88 18.51
CA VAL A 462 30.24 22.03 19.01
C VAL A 462 30.82 21.06 20.03
N ASN A 463 30.13 20.85 21.15
CA ASN A 463 30.52 19.80 22.10
C ASN A 463 30.13 18.41 21.55
N LEU A 464 30.81 18.00 20.48
CA LEU A 464 30.63 16.73 19.81
C LEU A 464 32.00 16.18 19.41
N THR A 465 32.19 14.89 19.69
CA THR A 465 33.31 14.11 19.19
C THR A 465 32.76 13.00 18.30
N LEU A 466 33.20 12.96 17.05
CA LEU A 466 32.87 11.88 16.12
C LEU A 466 34.01 10.88 16.10
N ASN A 467 33.70 9.62 16.38
CA ASN A 467 34.60 8.51 16.21
C ASN A 467 34.13 7.64 15.03
N ILE A 468 35.04 7.19 14.18
CA ILE A 468 34.74 6.22 13.13
C ILE A 468 35.58 4.97 13.39
N GLN A 469 34.92 3.82 13.45
CA GLN A 469 35.55 2.52 13.64
C GLN A 469 35.27 1.63 12.44
N GLU A 470 36.25 0.84 12.05
CA GLU A 470 36.22 0.03 10.84
C GLU A 470 36.34 -1.44 11.22
N TYR A 471 35.42 -2.27 10.73
CA TYR A 471 35.39 -3.70 10.97
C TYR A 471 35.14 -4.45 9.67
N ASN A 472 35.78 -5.60 9.50
CA ASN A 472 35.42 -6.51 8.42
C ASN A 472 34.15 -7.27 8.85
N LEU A 473 33.10 -7.24 8.02
CA LEU A 473 31.87 -7.97 8.31
C LEU A 473 32.09 -9.49 8.31
N GLY A 474 32.85 -9.99 7.33
CA GLY A 474 33.17 -11.40 7.17
C GLY A 474 31.95 -12.32 7.29
N GLU A 475 32.13 -13.43 8.01
CA GLU A 475 31.14 -14.50 8.19
C GLU A 475 29.81 -14.03 8.81
N LEU A 476 29.78 -12.89 9.52
CA LEU A 476 28.53 -12.37 10.07
C LEU A 476 27.54 -11.97 8.97
N GLY A 477 28.05 -11.60 7.79
CA GLY A 477 27.25 -11.26 6.61
C GLY A 477 26.82 -12.47 5.77
N ASP A 478 27.29 -13.68 6.09
CA ASP A 478 27.00 -14.88 5.31
C ASP A 478 25.56 -15.36 5.50
N VAL A 479 25.11 -16.23 4.60
CA VAL A 479 23.80 -16.90 4.67
C VAL A 479 23.56 -17.56 6.04
N LEU A 480 22.33 -17.48 6.57
CA LEU A 480 21.93 -18.18 7.79
C LEU A 480 21.99 -19.70 7.59
N GLN A 481 22.51 -20.41 8.61
CA GLN A 481 22.55 -21.87 8.61
C GLN A 481 21.23 -22.43 9.13
N LEU A 482 20.43 -23.02 8.25
CA LEU A 482 19.13 -23.62 8.61
C LEU A 482 19.31 -25.10 8.98
N ASP A 483 19.04 -25.47 10.24
CA ASP A 483 19.10 -26.87 10.67
C ASP A 483 17.96 -27.70 10.07
N LYS A 484 18.28 -28.52 9.09
CA LYS A 484 17.34 -29.38 8.36
C LYS A 484 16.71 -30.48 9.23
N SER A 485 17.20 -30.70 10.45
CA SER A 485 16.60 -31.61 11.43
C SER A 485 15.28 -31.06 11.99
N ILE A 486 15.15 -29.73 12.07
CA ILE A 486 13.94 -29.06 12.58
C ILE A 486 12.87 -29.05 11.49
N THR A 487 11.76 -29.75 11.75
CA THR A 487 10.67 -29.89 10.77
C THR A 487 9.79 -28.65 10.68
N ASN A 488 9.64 -27.89 11.77
CA ASN A 488 8.89 -26.65 11.79
C ASN A 488 9.74 -25.51 11.23
N LYS A 489 9.37 -25.00 10.04
CA LYS A 489 10.11 -23.93 9.37
C LYS A 489 10.19 -22.62 10.17
N ILE A 490 9.18 -22.31 10.97
CA ILE A 490 9.16 -21.09 11.81
C ILE A 490 10.24 -21.22 12.89
N GLU A 491 10.23 -22.36 13.58
CA GLU A 491 11.21 -22.69 14.63
C GLU A 491 12.63 -22.80 14.06
N GLN A 492 12.80 -23.48 12.92
CA GLN A 492 14.08 -23.58 12.21
C GLN A 492 14.66 -22.20 11.88
N ARG A 493 13.82 -21.28 11.39
CA ARG A 493 14.24 -19.92 11.05
C ARG A 493 14.54 -19.10 12.30
N ARG A 494 13.69 -19.22 13.33
CA ARG A 494 13.88 -18.55 14.63
C ARG A 494 15.23 -18.98 15.25
N GLU A 495 15.53 -20.27 15.30
CA GLU A 495 16.80 -20.80 15.81
C GLU A 495 18.00 -20.27 15.03
N ALA A 496 17.94 -20.26 13.70
CA ALA A 496 19.02 -19.74 12.87
C ALA A 496 19.26 -18.22 13.08
N ILE A 497 18.19 -17.45 13.29
CA ILE A 497 18.28 -16.03 13.64
C ILE A 497 18.92 -15.86 15.02
N THR A 498 18.48 -16.63 16.01
CA THR A 498 19.04 -16.61 17.38
C THR A 498 20.52 -16.96 17.37
N GLN A 499 20.93 -18.04 16.69
CA GLN A 499 22.33 -18.43 16.57
C GLN A 499 23.19 -17.33 15.96
N ARG A 500 22.74 -16.71 14.85
CA ARG A 500 23.49 -15.59 14.25
C ARG A 500 23.51 -14.37 15.18
N CYS A 501 22.46 -14.14 15.95
CA CYS A 501 22.43 -13.07 16.98
C CYS A 501 23.54 -13.30 18.02
N GLU A 502 23.69 -14.51 18.53
CA GLU A 502 24.76 -14.87 19.49
C GLU A 502 26.16 -14.69 18.88
N GLU A 503 26.35 -15.06 17.62
CA GLU A 503 27.61 -14.84 16.89
C GLU A 503 27.96 -13.35 16.77
N VAL A 504 26.95 -12.52 16.47
CA VAL A 504 27.09 -11.06 16.45
C VAL A 504 27.43 -10.55 17.84
N GLU A 505 26.73 -11.01 18.87
CA GLU A 505 26.98 -10.59 20.25
C GLU A 505 28.37 -10.96 20.77
N ALA A 506 28.95 -12.05 20.27
CA ALA A 506 30.31 -12.45 20.62
C ALA A 506 31.38 -11.57 19.94
N LYS A 507 31.08 -11.00 18.76
CA LYS A 507 32.05 -10.24 17.93
C LYS A 507 31.88 -8.73 18.01
N VAL A 508 30.69 -8.23 18.29
CA VAL A 508 30.38 -6.79 18.35
C VAL A 508 30.59 -6.27 19.78
N PRO A 509 31.38 -5.20 19.98
CA PRO A 509 31.62 -4.62 21.30
C PRO A 509 30.34 -3.99 21.86
N GLN A 510 30.21 -4.00 23.21
CA GLN A 510 29.15 -3.23 23.86
C GLN A 510 29.39 -1.73 23.63
N ALA A 511 28.37 -1.02 23.14
CA ALA A 511 28.46 0.41 22.98
C ALA A 511 28.62 1.12 24.33
N SER A 512 29.62 2.00 24.44
CA SER A 512 29.84 2.84 25.63
C SER A 512 29.28 4.26 25.48
N CYS A 513 28.84 4.61 24.27
CA CYS A 513 28.22 5.87 23.89
C CYS A 513 27.24 5.61 22.73
N VAL A 514 26.53 6.64 22.25
CA VAL A 514 25.61 6.49 21.12
C VAL A 514 26.39 6.01 19.89
N THR A 515 26.08 4.81 19.43
CA THR A 515 26.83 4.11 18.38
C THR A 515 25.90 3.69 17.25
N VAL A 516 26.26 3.98 16.01
CA VAL A 516 25.52 3.54 14.82
C VAL A 516 26.42 2.70 13.93
N ALA A 517 25.86 1.69 13.26
CA ALA A 517 26.59 0.77 12.41
C ALA A 517 26.08 0.83 10.96
N PHE A 518 26.97 1.15 10.04
CA PHE A 518 26.80 0.86 8.63
C PHE A 518 27.23 -0.56 8.35
N ILE A 519 26.31 -1.38 7.81
CA ILE A 519 26.58 -2.78 7.48
C ILE A 519 26.47 -2.97 5.97
N GLU A 520 27.60 -3.30 5.33
CA GLU A 520 27.63 -3.66 3.91
C GLU A 520 27.19 -5.13 3.72
N LEU A 521 25.97 -5.33 3.25
CA LEU A 521 25.36 -6.65 3.09
C LEU A 521 24.95 -6.89 1.63
N ASP A 522 24.96 -8.14 1.19
CA ASP A 522 24.41 -8.51 -0.11
C ASP A 522 22.90 -8.24 -0.19
N GLY A 523 22.38 -8.05 -1.40
CA GLY A 523 20.95 -7.91 -1.63
C GLY A 523 20.18 -9.20 -1.32
N PRO A 524 18.87 -9.09 -1.02
CA PRO A 524 18.04 -10.25 -0.61
C PRO A 524 18.01 -11.37 -1.66
N ASP A 525 18.23 -11.03 -2.92
CA ASP A 525 18.30 -11.94 -4.07
C ASP A 525 19.58 -12.79 -4.14
N LYS A 526 20.58 -12.50 -3.31
CA LYS A 526 21.78 -13.33 -3.14
C LYS A 526 21.60 -14.44 -2.11
N PHE A 527 20.58 -14.33 -1.24
CA PHE A 527 20.32 -15.31 -0.20
C PHE A 527 19.26 -16.32 -0.63
N ALA A 528 19.38 -17.55 -0.12
CA ALA A 528 18.31 -18.52 -0.24
C ALA A 528 17.07 -18.06 0.55
N GLU A 529 15.90 -18.56 0.17
CA GLU A 529 14.64 -18.24 0.85
C GLU A 529 14.75 -18.53 2.36
N ASN A 530 14.40 -17.55 3.19
CA ASN A 530 14.49 -17.57 4.66
C ASN A 530 15.91 -17.59 5.26
N ALA A 531 16.95 -17.37 4.45
CA ALA A 531 18.33 -17.45 4.92
C ALA A 531 19.09 -16.11 4.90
N ASP A 532 18.37 -14.99 4.68
CA ASP A 532 18.92 -13.63 4.77
C ASP A 532 19.26 -13.29 6.25
N PRO A 533 20.53 -12.93 6.57
CA PRO A 533 20.96 -12.66 7.94
C PRO A 533 20.59 -11.27 8.46
N LYS A 534 19.99 -10.41 7.64
CA LYS A 534 19.70 -9.00 7.97
C LYS A 534 18.96 -8.81 9.29
N ASP A 535 17.94 -9.62 9.54
CA ASP A 535 17.15 -9.52 10.77
C ASP A 535 17.98 -9.92 12.00
N ALA A 536 18.78 -10.99 11.90
CA ALA A 536 19.68 -11.42 12.97
C ALA A 536 20.77 -10.39 13.26
N LEU A 537 21.34 -9.77 12.22
CA LEU A 537 22.28 -8.66 12.36
C LEU A 537 21.62 -7.49 13.08
N ARG A 538 20.40 -7.10 12.69
CA ARG A 538 19.70 -6.01 13.35
C ARG A 538 19.44 -6.31 14.83
N MET A 539 19.04 -7.54 15.18
CA MET A 539 18.84 -7.97 16.56
C MET A 539 20.15 -7.95 17.37
N GLY A 540 21.20 -8.62 16.89
CA GLY A 540 22.45 -8.73 17.64
C GLY A 540 23.13 -7.40 17.89
N PHE A 541 23.07 -6.47 16.92
CA PHE A 541 23.54 -5.11 17.12
C PHE A 541 22.67 -4.31 18.11
N ALA A 542 21.35 -4.53 18.13
CA ALA A 542 20.46 -3.90 19.10
C ALA A 542 20.75 -4.35 20.54
N VAL A 543 21.11 -5.62 20.77
CA VAL A 543 21.57 -6.11 22.08
C VAL A 543 22.86 -5.39 22.53
N LYS A 544 23.73 -5.04 21.58
CA LYS A 544 24.95 -4.23 21.82
C LYS A 544 24.72 -2.73 21.82
N GLU A 545 23.46 -2.29 21.83
CA GLU A 545 23.05 -0.87 21.84
C GLU A 545 23.57 -0.07 20.63
N SER A 546 23.66 -0.71 19.46
CA SER A 546 24.09 -0.10 18.20
C SER A 546 22.97 -0.12 17.14
N TRP A 547 22.65 1.04 16.55
CA TRP A 547 21.60 1.15 15.52
C TRP A 547 22.15 0.89 14.13
N THR A 548 21.47 0.03 13.37
CA THR A 548 21.98 -0.47 12.09
C THR A 548 21.34 0.19 10.86
N GLN A 549 22.18 0.44 9.86
CA GLN A 549 21.74 0.78 8.51
C GLN A 549 22.51 -0.05 7.48
N PHE A 550 21.76 -0.69 6.58
CA PHE A 550 22.32 -1.61 5.59
C PHE A 550 22.61 -0.91 4.26
N ILE A 551 23.77 -1.20 3.68
CA ILE A 551 24.19 -0.73 2.36
C ILE A 551 24.40 -1.96 1.47
N SER A 552 23.59 -2.07 0.41
CA SER A 552 23.65 -3.21 -0.51
C SER A 552 24.93 -3.20 -1.35
N THR A 553 25.55 -4.37 -1.49
CA THR A 553 26.75 -4.58 -2.31
C THR A 553 26.47 -4.51 -3.82
N ASP A 554 25.27 -4.87 -4.26
CA ASP A 554 24.94 -5.19 -5.65
C ASP A 554 24.88 -3.98 -6.59
N ASN A 555 24.67 -2.79 -6.03
CA ASN A 555 24.61 -1.57 -6.81
C ASN A 555 25.88 -0.77 -6.52
N THR A 556 26.70 -0.47 -7.52
CA THR A 556 27.89 0.39 -7.35
C THR A 556 27.63 1.82 -7.80
N GLY A 557 26.55 2.07 -8.56
CA GLY A 557 26.11 3.41 -8.93
C GLY A 557 25.61 4.21 -7.73
N ASN A 558 25.93 5.50 -7.69
CA ASN A 558 25.43 6.46 -6.68
C ASN A 558 25.72 6.07 -5.21
N LEU A 559 26.84 5.39 -4.93
CA LEU A 559 27.18 4.96 -3.57
C LEU A 559 27.27 6.12 -2.57
N SER A 560 27.88 7.26 -2.92
CA SER A 560 27.94 8.45 -2.05
C SER A 560 26.55 8.99 -1.70
N HIS A 561 25.62 8.98 -2.66
CA HIS A 561 24.24 9.40 -2.40
C HIS A 561 23.53 8.43 -1.44
N ARG A 562 23.73 7.12 -1.61
CA ARG A 562 23.18 6.11 -0.68
C ARG A 562 23.84 6.17 0.71
N ALA A 563 25.14 6.42 0.79
CA ALA A 563 25.85 6.65 2.04
C ALA A 563 25.27 7.85 2.79
N LYS A 564 25.07 8.98 2.09
CA LYS A 564 24.42 10.17 2.66
C LYS A 564 23.01 9.87 3.15
N ASN A 565 22.17 9.26 2.32
CA ASN A 565 20.78 8.96 2.69
C ASN A 565 20.70 7.92 3.82
N GLY A 566 21.61 6.94 3.83
CA GLY A 566 21.74 5.98 4.93
C GLY A 566 22.14 6.67 6.23
N PHE A 567 23.06 7.64 6.19
CA PHE A 567 23.42 8.42 7.37
C PHE A 567 22.26 9.27 7.87
N LEU A 568 21.53 9.92 6.96
CA LEU A 568 20.31 10.66 7.32
C LEU A 568 19.25 9.75 7.95
N ASP A 569 19.11 8.51 7.47
CA ASP A 569 18.20 7.55 8.09
C ASP A 569 18.67 7.14 9.49
N LEU A 570 19.98 6.90 9.70
CA LEU A 570 20.54 6.68 11.04
C LEU A 570 20.27 7.85 11.99
N LEU A 571 20.48 9.09 11.54
CA LEU A 571 20.17 10.28 12.34
C LEU A 571 18.67 10.34 12.70
N ARG A 572 17.78 9.95 11.79
CA ARG A 572 16.35 9.79 12.09
C ARG A 572 16.11 8.71 13.15
N GLN A 573 16.74 7.55 13.05
CA GLN A 573 16.62 6.48 14.05
C GLN A 573 17.06 6.96 15.44
N LEU A 574 18.12 7.78 15.51
CA LEU A 574 18.59 8.42 16.74
C LEU A 574 17.64 9.51 17.29
N GLY A 575 16.60 9.89 16.53
CA GLY A 575 15.65 10.94 16.90
C GLY A 575 16.16 12.36 16.68
N VAL A 576 17.17 12.55 15.83
CA VAL A 576 17.78 13.86 15.58
C VAL A 576 16.79 14.80 14.90
N GLN A 577 16.68 16.02 15.41
CA GLN A 577 15.92 17.08 14.78
C GLN A 577 16.65 18.42 14.91
N ALA A 578 16.77 19.15 13.81
CA ALA A 578 17.51 20.43 13.79
C ALA A 578 16.83 21.51 14.63
N GLN A 579 15.52 21.65 14.51
CA GLN A 579 14.73 22.70 15.13
C GLN A 579 13.40 22.11 15.59
N PRO A 580 12.74 22.66 16.63
CA PRO A 580 11.39 22.24 16.98
C PRO A 580 10.45 22.28 15.77
N PRO A 581 9.51 21.32 15.62
CA PRO A 581 8.61 21.22 14.47
C PRO A 581 7.47 22.25 14.61
N LYS A 582 7.81 23.52 14.79
CA LYS A 582 6.87 24.63 14.93
C LYS A 582 6.35 25.05 13.57
N ILE A 583 5.07 24.80 13.32
CA ILE A 583 4.38 25.24 12.11
C ILE A 583 3.52 26.44 12.48
N VAL A 584 3.67 27.54 11.73
CA VAL A 584 2.79 28.70 11.84
C VAL A 584 2.02 28.83 10.53
N ILE A 585 0.68 28.89 10.62
CA ILE A 585 -0.20 29.04 9.46
C ILE A 585 -0.83 30.43 9.48
N THR A 586 -0.74 31.14 8.36
CA THR A 586 -1.42 32.43 8.15
C THR A 586 -2.46 32.28 7.04
N ILE A 587 -3.70 32.69 7.29
CA ILE A 587 -4.78 32.66 6.30
C ILE A 587 -5.04 34.09 5.80
N PRO A 588 -4.99 34.38 4.48
CA PRO A 588 -5.27 35.71 3.95
C PRO A 588 -6.71 36.17 4.23
N HIS A 589 -6.88 37.43 4.61
CA HIS A 589 -8.18 38.04 4.97
C HIS A 589 -9.24 37.96 3.86
N SER A 590 -8.85 37.89 2.59
CA SER A 590 -9.77 37.85 1.43
C SER A 590 -10.43 36.48 1.15
N SER A 591 -10.08 35.44 1.91
CA SER A 591 -10.67 34.09 1.77
C SER A 591 -11.94 33.90 2.62
N GLN A 592 -12.35 34.94 3.38
CA GLN A 592 -13.59 34.95 4.15
C GLN A 592 -14.75 35.31 3.23
N GLN A 593 -15.34 34.32 2.55
CA GLN A 593 -16.68 34.50 1.99
C GLN A 593 -17.66 34.81 3.12
N MET A 594 -18.54 35.76 2.84
CA MET A 594 -19.50 36.38 3.74
C MET A 594 -20.42 35.34 4.40
N ILE A 595 -20.15 34.97 5.66
CA ILE A 595 -21.19 34.52 6.58
C ILE A 595 -21.54 35.74 7.44
N ALA A 596 -22.74 36.27 7.23
CA ALA A 596 -23.29 37.40 7.98
C ALA A 596 -23.69 36.96 9.39
N THR A 597 -22.73 36.88 10.31
CA THR A 597 -22.99 36.75 11.75
C THR A 597 -21.97 37.59 12.53
N PRO A 598 -22.37 38.38 13.54
CA PRO A 598 -21.49 39.37 14.17
C PRO A 598 -20.33 38.73 14.96
N PRO A 599 -19.24 39.48 15.21
CA PRO A 599 -17.97 38.92 15.67
C PRO A 599 -18.06 38.53 17.15
N GLN A 600 -18.15 37.24 17.42
CA GLN A 600 -17.76 36.67 18.70
C GLN A 600 -16.46 35.89 18.52
N VAL A 601 -15.54 36.15 19.46
CA VAL A 601 -14.11 35.82 19.51
C VAL A 601 -13.81 34.39 19.04
N THR A 602 -13.42 34.24 17.79
CA THR A 602 -12.79 33.02 17.25
C THR A 602 -11.30 33.05 17.59
N GLN A 603 -10.78 32.04 18.28
CA GLN A 603 -9.33 31.82 18.33
C GLN A 603 -8.88 31.31 16.95
N LYS A 604 -8.62 32.24 16.02
CA LYS A 604 -8.24 31.97 14.61
C LYS A 604 -6.81 31.47 14.43
N ALA A 605 -6.13 31.09 15.51
CA ALA A 605 -4.71 30.77 15.51
C ALA A 605 -4.47 29.44 16.18
N LEU A 606 -3.48 28.70 15.67
CA LEU A 606 -2.98 27.49 16.31
C LEU A 606 -2.48 27.82 17.73
N PRO A 607 -2.61 26.89 18.68
CA PRO A 607 -1.99 27.02 20.00
C PRO A 607 -0.48 27.32 19.89
N GLU A 608 0.04 28.12 20.82
CA GLU A 608 1.47 28.49 20.83
C GLU A 608 2.38 27.26 20.96
N LYS A 609 1.95 26.32 21.80
CA LYS A 609 2.52 24.99 21.97
C LYS A 609 1.53 23.95 21.51
N LEU A 610 1.96 23.07 20.61
CA LEU A 610 1.17 21.98 20.08
C LEU A 610 1.94 20.67 20.17
N ASN A 611 1.31 19.66 20.77
CA ASN A 611 1.80 18.29 20.77
C ASN A 611 1.27 17.56 19.53
N TYR A 612 2.15 16.87 18.82
CA TYR A 612 1.79 16.00 17.71
C TYR A 612 1.93 14.55 18.15
N VAL A 613 0.86 13.77 18.00
CA VAL A 613 0.84 12.36 18.39
C VAL A 613 0.37 11.53 17.22
N ALA A 614 1.09 10.47 16.90
CA ALA A 614 0.69 9.49 15.90
C ALA A 614 0.41 8.14 16.55
N LEU A 615 -0.54 7.42 15.98
CA LEU A 615 -0.86 6.05 16.34
C LEU A 615 -0.75 5.15 15.10
N TRP A 616 0.02 4.07 15.23
CA TRP A 616 0.21 3.08 14.19
C TRP A 616 0.09 1.66 14.77
N MET A 617 -0.51 0.75 14.00
CA MET A 617 -0.54 -0.67 14.31
C MET A 617 0.47 -1.37 13.41
N ILE A 618 1.55 -1.88 13.98
CA ILE A 618 2.49 -2.74 13.25
C ILE A 618 1.82 -4.09 13.01
N LYS A 619 1.87 -4.62 11.79
CA LYS A 619 1.15 -5.83 11.38
C LYS A 619 2.02 -6.78 10.57
N HIS A 620 2.72 -7.71 11.25
CA HIS A 620 3.39 -8.79 10.55
C HIS A 620 2.50 -10.03 10.40
N ASN A 621 2.45 -10.57 9.18
CA ASN A 621 1.83 -11.86 8.89
C ASN A 621 2.95 -12.89 8.67
N SER A 622 2.56 -14.15 8.47
CA SER A 622 3.54 -15.24 8.28
C SER A 622 4.49 -15.07 7.10
N SER A 623 4.17 -14.20 6.14
CA SER A 623 5.02 -13.91 4.99
C SER A 623 5.92 -12.68 5.18
N THR A 624 5.72 -11.91 6.26
CA THR A 624 6.41 -10.62 6.47
C THR A 624 7.15 -10.53 7.80
N SER A 625 6.84 -11.38 8.78
CA SER A 625 7.65 -11.49 10.00
C SER A 625 8.98 -12.22 9.74
N SER A 626 9.95 -11.95 10.61
CA SER A 626 11.29 -12.54 10.55
C SER A 626 11.29 -14.05 10.72
N ASP A 627 10.35 -14.63 11.47
CA ASP A 627 10.23 -16.09 11.67
C ASP A 627 8.99 -16.72 11.02
N GLY A 628 8.01 -15.92 10.60
CA GLY A 628 6.73 -16.40 10.07
C GLY A 628 5.58 -16.43 11.10
N SER A 629 5.78 -15.87 12.30
CA SER A 629 4.72 -15.65 13.29
C SER A 629 3.79 -14.47 12.94
N ILE A 630 2.60 -14.39 13.54
CA ILE A 630 1.70 -13.24 13.41
C ILE A 630 1.97 -12.27 14.55
N GLN A 631 2.33 -11.03 14.23
CA GLN A 631 2.63 -10.00 15.23
C GLN A 631 1.76 -8.76 15.04
N ARG A 632 1.23 -8.24 16.15
CA ARG A 632 0.42 -7.00 16.18
C ARG A 632 0.83 -6.15 17.37
N VAL A 633 1.44 -5.00 17.10
CA VAL A 633 1.98 -4.10 18.14
C VAL A 633 1.48 -2.68 17.87
N PRO A 634 0.59 -2.10 18.71
CA PRO A 634 0.28 -0.69 18.63
C PRO A 634 1.47 0.15 19.12
N VAL A 635 1.89 1.12 18.31
CA VAL A 635 2.94 2.06 18.67
C VAL A 635 2.41 3.50 18.58
N MET A 636 2.88 4.34 19.49
CA MET A 636 2.59 5.77 19.47
C MET A 636 3.88 6.59 19.45
N VAL A 637 3.90 7.65 18.66
CA VAL A 637 5.02 8.61 18.58
C VAL A 637 4.51 9.98 19.00
N HIS A 638 5.27 10.66 19.87
CA HIS A 638 4.99 12.00 20.37
C HIS A 638 6.11 12.96 19.98
N MET A 639 5.71 14.16 19.56
CA MET A 639 6.58 15.31 19.28
C MET A 639 5.91 16.57 19.82
N SER A 640 6.68 17.64 20.06
CA SER A 640 6.14 18.93 20.52
C SER A 640 6.71 20.08 19.71
N SER A 641 5.89 21.10 19.40
CA SER A 641 6.28 22.26 18.59
C SER A 641 7.35 23.16 19.22
N ASP A 642 7.69 22.97 20.50
CA ASP A 642 8.65 23.77 21.27
C ASP A 642 9.96 23.04 21.61
N THR A 643 10.04 21.73 21.37
CA THR A 643 11.25 20.93 21.62
C THR A 643 11.67 20.16 20.37
N THR A 644 12.92 19.67 20.36
CA THR A 644 13.45 18.77 19.32
C THR A 644 13.32 17.30 19.71
N GLU A 645 12.67 17.00 20.84
CA GLU A 645 12.59 15.66 21.39
C GLU A 645 11.51 14.86 20.68
N ILE A 646 11.83 13.62 20.32
CA ILE A 646 10.91 12.65 19.76
C ILE A 646 10.81 11.51 20.75
N LYS A 647 9.58 11.17 21.16
CA LYS A 647 9.30 10.05 22.07
C LYS A 647 8.44 9.00 21.40
N ALA A 648 8.54 7.77 21.88
CA ALA A 648 7.65 6.71 21.50
C ALA A 648 7.30 5.80 22.67
N ILE A 649 6.21 5.05 22.50
CA ILE A 649 5.76 4.02 23.44
C ILE A 649 5.06 2.89 22.70
N ALA A 650 5.17 1.69 23.25
CA ALA A 650 4.54 0.46 22.81
C ALA A 650 4.20 -0.39 24.05
N PRO A 651 3.29 -1.38 23.95
CA PRO A 651 3.10 -2.39 24.98
C PRO A 651 4.41 -3.06 25.39
N GLY A 652 4.59 -3.40 26.66
CA GLY A 652 5.84 -3.97 27.21
C GLY A 652 6.91 -2.93 27.62
N LEU A 653 6.94 -1.73 27.02
CA LEU A 653 7.95 -0.70 27.35
C LEU A 653 7.72 0.03 28.69
N GLY A 654 6.87 -0.52 29.56
CA GLY A 654 6.47 0.10 30.81
C GLY A 654 5.51 1.29 30.63
N ASN A 655 5.51 2.20 31.61
CA ASN A 655 4.55 3.32 31.64
C ASN A 655 5.10 4.65 31.09
N THR A 656 6.39 4.73 30.81
CA THR A 656 7.07 5.98 30.47
C THR A 656 7.27 6.09 28.96
N TRP A 657 7.02 7.29 28.41
CA TRP A 657 7.36 7.61 27.03
C TRP A 657 8.88 7.73 26.90
N LEU A 658 9.48 6.88 26.07
CA LEU A 658 10.94 6.80 25.91
C LEU A 658 11.40 7.69 24.74
N PRO A 659 12.63 8.22 24.76
CA PRO A 659 13.27 8.76 23.57
C PRO A 659 13.16 7.77 22.39
N TYR A 660 12.89 8.28 21.19
CA TYR A 660 12.60 7.44 20.02
C TYR A 660 13.63 6.34 19.78
N ARG A 661 14.92 6.66 19.90
CA ARG A 661 16.02 5.71 19.74
C ARG A 661 15.99 4.56 20.76
N GLU A 662 15.63 4.86 22.00
CA GLU A 662 15.58 3.88 23.10
C GLU A 662 14.37 2.96 22.92
N ALA A 663 13.24 3.51 22.46
CA ALA A 663 12.10 2.71 22.07
C ALA A 663 12.43 1.75 20.91
N LEU A 664 13.16 2.20 19.88
CA LEU A 664 13.60 1.34 18.78
C LEU A 664 14.51 0.20 19.26
N LEU A 665 15.45 0.48 20.17
CA LEU A 665 16.31 -0.56 20.75
C LEU A 665 15.52 -1.62 21.50
N LYS A 666 14.66 -1.21 22.43
CA LYS A 666 13.85 -2.14 23.23
C LYS A 666 12.90 -2.97 22.37
N ILE A 667 12.33 -2.37 21.31
CA ILE A 667 11.53 -3.10 20.32
C ILE A 667 12.40 -4.13 19.57
N GLY A 668 13.59 -3.73 19.12
CA GLY A 668 14.54 -4.62 18.43
C GLY A 668 15.06 -5.77 19.29
N GLN A 669 15.10 -5.57 20.62
CA GLN A 669 15.44 -6.57 21.64
C GLN A 669 14.25 -7.48 22.00
N GLY A 670 13.07 -7.24 21.43
CA GLY A 670 11.87 -8.04 21.68
C GLY A 670 11.13 -7.71 22.98
N GLU A 671 11.42 -6.58 23.65
CA GLU A 671 10.79 -6.19 24.92
C GLU A 671 9.34 -5.66 24.78
N VAL A 672 8.65 -5.98 23.69
CA VAL A 672 7.28 -5.51 23.44
C VAL A 672 6.27 -6.64 23.41
N GLU A 673 5.08 -6.37 23.94
CA GLU A 673 4.00 -7.35 23.99
C GLU A 673 3.34 -7.50 22.61
N ASN A 674 3.29 -8.73 22.11
CA ASN A 674 2.55 -9.06 20.90
C ASN A 674 1.06 -9.29 21.21
N TYR A 675 0.20 -8.33 20.87
CA TYR A 675 -1.25 -8.44 21.10
C TYR A 675 -1.98 -9.36 20.13
N GLN A 676 -1.31 -9.86 19.09
CA GLN A 676 -1.91 -10.70 18.06
C GLN A 676 -3.31 -10.17 17.65
N ARG A 677 -4.39 -10.92 17.85
CA ARG A 677 -5.76 -10.52 17.43
C ARG A 677 -6.61 -9.88 18.52
N GLN A 678 -6.01 -9.45 19.64
CA GLN A 678 -6.73 -8.93 20.80
C GLN A 678 -7.08 -7.43 20.64
N GLU A 679 -8.20 -7.12 19.99
CA GLU A 679 -8.65 -5.74 19.75
C GLU A 679 -8.86 -4.95 21.07
N GLU A 680 -9.36 -5.61 22.12
CA GLU A 680 -9.58 -4.99 23.43
C GLU A 680 -8.28 -4.60 24.14
N ALA A 681 -7.21 -5.41 23.99
CA ALA A 681 -5.89 -5.08 24.53
C ALA A 681 -5.34 -3.80 23.90
N VAL A 682 -5.52 -3.64 22.58
CA VAL A 682 -5.13 -2.43 21.84
C VAL A 682 -5.86 -1.20 22.39
N MET A 683 -7.17 -1.26 22.63
CA MET A 683 -7.92 -0.14 23.20
C MET A 683 -7.51 0.19 24.65
N ARG A 684 -7.23 -0.85 25.46
CA ARG A 684 -6.73 -0.71 26.84
C ARG A 684 -5.33 -0.07 26.88
N PHE A 685 -4.53 -0.21 25.83
CA PHE A 685 -3.26 0.49 25.68
C PHE A 685 -3.45 1.95 25.21
N ILE A 686 -4.22 2.19 24.14
CA ILE A 686 -4.36 3.52 23.53
C ILE A 686 -4.97 4.53 24.50
N LYS A 687 -6.07 4.14 25.18
CA LYS A 687 -6.88 5.09 25.96
C LYS A 687 -6.08 5.74 27.12
N PRO A 688 -5.31 5.01 27.95
CA PRO A 688 -4.42 5.61 28.93
C PRO A 688 -3.29 6.44 28.32
N LYS A 689 -2.62 5.95 27.27
CA LYS A 689 -1.47 6.68 26.68
C LYS A 689 -1.85 7.98 26.00
N LEU A 690 -3.08 8.07 25.48
CA LEU A 690 -3.63 9.33 25.03
C LEU A 690 -3.83 10.33 26.18
N LYS A 691 -4.15 9.88 27.40
CA LYS A 691 -4.26 10.78 28.57
C LYS A 691 -2.90 11.34 28.99
N ASP A 692 -1.85 10.53 28.93
CA ASP A 692 -0.49 10.92 29.28
C ASP A 692 -0.08 12.16 28.47
N VAL A 693 -0.27 12.14 27.15
CA VAL A 693 0.07 13.27 26.27
C VAL A 693 -0.88 14.47 26.41
N LEU A 694 -2.16 14.24 26.72
CA LEU A 694 -3.11 15.35 26.96
C LEU A 694 -2.81 16.12 28.25
N SER A 695 -2.08 15.53 29.18
CA SER A 695 -1.56 16.27 30.35
C SER A 695 -0.57 17.37 29.92
N LEU A 696 0.11 17.22 28.77
CA LEU A 696 1.15 18.12 28.28
C LEU A 696 0.61 19.37 27.57
N GLY A 697 -0.67 19.41 27.20
CA GLY A 697 -1.32 20.57 26.54
C GLY A 697 -2.13 20.20 25.31
N ASP A 698 -2.39 21.19 24.45
CA ASP A 698 -3.09 21.00 23.18
C ASP A 698 -2.39 19.93 22.32
N THR A 699 -3.17 19.01 21.79
CA THR A 699 -2.68 17.79 21.13
C THR A 699 -3.44 17.52 19.85
N LEU A 700 -2.69 17.32 18.75
CA LEU A 700 -3.18 16.80 17.49
C LEU A 700 -2.83 15.31 17.40
N LEU A 701 -3.84 14.45 17.44
CA LEU A 701 -3.73 13.02 17.18
C LEU A 701 -3.92 12.72 15.69
N LEU A 702 -2.98 11.98 15.12
CA LEU A 702 -2.96 11.55 13.74
C LEU A 702 -3.14 10.04 13.65
N CYS A 703 -4.10 9.60 12.84
CA CYS A 703 -4.39 8.17 12.66
C CYS A 703 -4.50 7.82 11.18
N HIS A 704 -3.80 6.78 10.73
CA HIS A 704 -3.94 6.28 9.35
C HIS A 704 -5.11 5.30 9.24
N ALA A 705 -6.13 5.66 8.44
CA ALA A 705 -7.40 4.95 8.35
C ALA A 705 -7.21 3.47 7.98
N GLN A 706 -6.55 3.18 6.85
CA GLN A 706 -6.35 1.81 6.38
C GLN A 706 -5.50 0.96 7.36
N ASN A 707 -4.64 1.61 8.15
CA ASN A 707 -3.81 0.91 9.12
C ASN A 707 -4.60 0.47 10.36
N ILE A 708 -5.42 1.34 10.97
CA ILE A 708 -5.98 1.03 12.30
C ILE A 708 -7.49 0.80 12.34
N ARG A 709 -8.28 1.21 11.35
CA ARG A 709 -9.76 1.16 11.40
C ARG A 709 -10.37 -0.24 11.53
N SER A 710 -9.60 -1.28 11.25
CA SER A 710 -10.02 -2.67 11.46
C SER A 710 -10.07 -3.03 12.95
N VAL A 711 -9.21 -2.41 13.76
CA VAL A 711 -9.12 -2.61 15.21
C VAL A 711 -9.86 -1.50 15.95
N TRP A 712 -9.66 -0.24 15.54
CA TRP A 712 -10.39 0.91 16.08
C TRP A 712 -11.57 1.27 15.18
N LYS A 713 -12.67 0.53 15.32
CA LYS A 713 -13.85 0.61 14.42
C LYS A 713 -14.49 2.00 14.34
N TRP A 714 -14.32 2.86 15.34
CA TRP A 714 -14.75 4.26 15.31
C TRP A 714 -14.15 5.05 14.13
N LEU A 715 -12.95 4.69 13.64
CA LEU A 715 -12.32 5.37 12.50
C LEU A 715 -12.92 4.98 11.13
N GLN A 716 -13.83 4.01 11.06
CA GLN A 716 -14.52 3.63 9.83
C GLN A 716 -15.49 4.74 9.39
N ASN A 717 -15.69 4.91 8.08
CA ASN A 717 -16.51 5.99 7.52
C ASN A 717 -17.94 6.03 8.11
N GLY A 718 -18.57 4.88 8.32
CA GLY A 718 -19.92 4.79 8.90
C GLY A 718 -20.01 5.09 10.40
N ASN A 719 -18.87 5.10 11.12
CA ASN A 719 -18.83 5.19 12.58
C ASN A 719 -18.17 6.47 13.09
N ILE A 720 -17.29 7.09 12.29
CA ILE A 720 -16.56 8.29 12.70
C ILE A 720 -17.54 9.44 12.89
N THR A 721 -17.44 10.16 13.99
CA THR A 721 -18.40 11.19 14.39
C THR A 721 -17.70 12.52 14.57
N LEU A 722 -18.41 13.61 14.23
CA LEU A 722 -17.91 14.96 14.43
C LEU A 722 -17.74 15.24 15.92
N ASP A 723 -16.53 15.68 16.29
CA ASP A 723 -16.20 16.18 17.62
C ASP A 723 -16.53 15.19 18.75
N LYS A 724 -16.52 13.89 18.44
CA LYS A 724 -16.76 12.80 19.39
C LYS A 724 -15.80 11.65 19.16
N ILE A 725 -15.37 11.01 20.24
CA ILE A 725 -14.44 9.87 20.23
C ILE A 725 -15.04 8.67 20.98
N ALA A 726 -14.83 7.46 20.48
CA ALA A 726 -15.24 6.21 21.13
C ALA A 726 -14.05 5.24 21.22
N PHE A 727 -14.01 4.39 22.24
CA PHE A 727 -13.00 3.33 22.38
C PHE A 727 -13.72 1.97 22.52
N GLY A 728 -13.41 1.03 21.63
CA GLY A 728 -14.14 -0.25 21.57
C GLY A 728 -15.64 -0.05 21.33
N GLU A 729 -16.46 -0.73 22.14
CA GLU A 729 -17.93 -0.69 22.07
C GLU A 729 -18.55 0.45 22.95
N GLU A 730 -17.73 1.36 23.47
CA GLU A 730 -18.20 2.52 24.24
C GLU A 730 -19.00 3.51 23.36
N LYS A 731 -19.97 4.21 23.95
CA LYS A 731 -20.68 5.30 23.25
C LYS A 731 -19.72 6.47 22.94
N PRO A 732 -19.84 7.12 21.77
CA PRO A 732 -19.03 8.29 21.45
C PRO A 732 -19.19 9.42 22.49
N LEU A 733 -18.07 9.82 23.07
CA LEU A 733 -17.96 10.91 24.03
C LEU A 733 -17.59 12.20 23.30
N ASP A 734 -18.24 13.30 23.65
CA ASP A 734 -17.88 14.64 23.19
C ASP A 734 -16.40 14.95 23.47
N ILE A 735 -15.68 15.42 22.46
CA ILE A 735 -14.25 15.70 22.52
C ILE A 735 -13.94 16.79 23.56
N SER A 736 -14.87 17.70 23.81
CA SER A 736 -14.72 18.73 24.83
C SER A 736 -14.71 18.11 26.25
N ARG A 737 -15.47 17.04 26.44
CA ARG A 737 -15.53 16.32 27.73
C ARG A 737 -14.35 15.38 27.93
N PHE A 738 -13.60 15.09 26.87
CA PHE A 738 -12.43 14.23 26.95
C PHE A 738 -11.18 15.02 27.38
N HIS A 739 -10.84 14.93 28.67
CA HIS A 739 -9.60 15.47 29.27
C HIS A 739 -9.33 16.95 28.96
N SER A 740 -10.30 17.80 29.29
CA SER A 740 -10.16 19.26 29.38
C SER A 740 -9.94 20.00 28.05
N ASN A 741 -10.70 19.68 26.99
CA ASN A 741 -10.71 20.41 25.72
C ASN A 741 -9.36 20.52 24.98
N LYS A 742 -8.48 19.51 25.06
CA LYS A 742 -7.12 19.59 24.47
C LYS A 742 -6.93 18.81 23.18
N LEU A 743 -7.80 17.86 22.88
CA LEU A 743 -7.60 16.89 21.80
C LEU A 743 -8.21 17.34 20.47
N ARG A 744 -7.44 17.25 19.40
CA ARG A 744 -7.90 17.28 18.00
C ARG A 744 -7.49 16.01 17.30
N ILE A 745 -8.29 15.54 16.34
CA ILE A 745 -8.05 14.28 15.64
C ILE A 745 -8.16 14.50 14.15
N VAL A 746 -7.09 14.18 13.43
CA VAL A 746 -7.09 14.11 11.97
C VAL A 746 -6.84 12.67 11.54
N ARG A 747 -7.80 12.11 10.83
CA ARG A 747 -7.68 10.81 10.18
C ARG A 747 -7.10 11.01 8.77
N VAL A 748 -6.05 10.27 8.47
CA VAL A 748 -5.33 10.28 7.19
C VAL A 748 -5.72 9.05 6.39
N ARG A 749 -6.12 9.21 5.12
CA ARG A 749 -6.45 8.12 4.20
C ARG A 749 -5.71 8.33 2.87
N ASP A 750 -5.08 7.29 2.35
CA ASP A 750 -4.32 7.36 1.09
C ASP A 750 -4.91 6.47 -0.04
N SER A 751 -4.23 6.38 -1.18
CA SER A 751 -4.72 5.65 -2.37
C SER A 751 -4.69 4.12 -2.27
N GLN A 752 -4.28 3.54 -1.13
CA GLN A 752 -4.34 2.09 -0.94
C GLN A 752 -5.76 1.58 -1.18
N ASN A 753 -5.88 0.53 -1.99
CA ASN A 753 -7.15 -0.08 -2.39
C ASN A 753 -8.14 0.87 -3.08
N HIS A 754 -7.64 1.86 -3.85
CA HIS A 754 -8.48 2.82 -4.59
C HIS A 754 -9.38 3.70 -3.70
N GLU A 755 -9.01 3.85 -2.42
CA GLU A 755 -9.84 4.57 -1.44
C GLU A 755 -9.82 6.09 -1.58
N THR A 756 -8.80 6.66 -2.21
CA THR A 756 -8.76 8.06 -2.65
C THR A 756 -8.72 8.13 -4.17
N PRO A 757 -9.36 9.14 -4.79
CA PRO A 757 -9.49 9.18 -6.24
C PRO A 757 -8.19 9.60 -6.91
N GLU A 758 -8.02 9.12 -8.15
CA GLU A 758 -7.09 9.73 -9.10
C GLU A 758 -7.49 11.17 -9.41
N TRP A 759 -6.53 12.01 -9.80
CA TRP A 759 -6.76 13.43 -9.99
C TRP A 759 -5.81 14.07 -11.01
N TYR A 760 -6.18 15.26 -11.46
CA TYR A 760 -5.30 16.25 -12.09
C TYR A 760 -5.70 17.64 -11.62
N ALA A 761 -4.75 18.58 -11.60
CA ALA A 761 -5.04 19.97 -11.31
C ALA A 761 -5.48 20.68 -12.59
N GLN A 762 -6.47 21.57 -12.47
CA GLN A 762 -7.00 22.34 -13.59
C GLN A 762 -7.06 23.84 -13.29
N LYS A 763 -7.14 24.65 -14.35
CA LYS A 763 -7.36 26.09 -14.31
C LYS A 763 -8.21 26.46 -15.54
N ASP A 764 -9.03 27.51 -15.43
CA ASP A 764 -9.86 28.07 -16.51
C ASP A 764 -9.23 27.92 -17.91
N GLY A 765 -10.01 27.36 -18.85
CA GLY A 765 -9.55 26.97 -20.19
C GLY A 765 -8.83 25.61 -20.18
N ASP A 766 -7.71 25.51 -20.90
CA ASP A 766 -7.00 24.23 -21.12
C ASP A 766 -5.85 23.94 -20.16
N GLY A 767 -5.75 24.69 -19.07
CA GLY A 767 -4.68 24.54 -18.10
C GLY A 767 -4.85 23.24 -17.30
N HIS A 768 -3.93 22.28 -17.47
CA HIS A 768 -3.89 21.03 -16.71
C HIS A 768 -2.48 20.76 -16.14
N GLY A 769 -2.37 19.94 -15.10
CA GLY A 769 -1.09 19.53 -14.53
C GLY A 769 -1.21 18.84 -13.18
N PHE A 770 -0.14 18.86 -12.39
CA PHE A 770 -0.19 18.53 -10.97
C PHE A 770 0.03 19.78 -10.13
N SER A 771 -0.51 19.75 -8.92
CA SER A 771 -0.29 20.81 -7.96
C SER A 771 -0.25 20.29 -6.54
N GLU A 772 0.73 20.80 -5.80
CA GLU A 772 0.80 20.71 -4.35
C GLU A 772 -0.17 21.65 -3.65
N GLY A 773 -0.67 21.22 -2.48
CA GLY A 773 -1.44 22.04 -1.55
C GLY A 773 -2.63 21.29 -0.94
N ILE A 774 -3.53 22.06 -0.35
CA ILE A 774 -4.75 21.56 0.27
C ILE A 774 -5.96 22.04 -0.50
N PHE A 775 -6.92 21.15 -0.70
CA PHE A 775 -8.16 21.44 -1.41
C PHE A 775 -9.36 20.95 -0.63
N LYS A 776 -10.40 21.77 -0.56
CA LYS A 776 -11.59 21.50 0.26
C LYS A 776 -12.50 20.52 -0.47
N MET A 777 -12.65 19.30 0.06
CA MET A 777 -13.60 18.30 -0.45
C MET A 777 -14.95 18.36 0.28
N GLY A 778 -14.95 18.87 1.51
CA GLY A 778 -16.14 19.12 2.32
C GLY A 778 -15.78 19.99 3.53
N GLU A 779 -16.72 20.18 4.46
CA GLU A 779 -16.49 21.04 5.64
C GLU A 779 -15.39 20.54 6.59
N ARG A 780 -15.15 19.23 6.61
CA ARG A 780 -14.18 18.56 7.49
C ARG A 780 -13.26 17.59 6.74
N VAL A 781 -13.32 17.59 5.41
CA VAL A 781 -12.56 16.65 4.57
C VAL A 781 -11.79 17.44 3.52
N PHE A 782 -10.49 17.17 3.43
CA PHE A 782 -9.58 17.89 2.56
C PHE A 782 -8.71 16.93 1.76
N ALA A 783 -8.43 17.26 0.50
CA ALA A 783 -7.39 16.63 -0.28
C ALA A 783 -6.05 17.32 0.01
N SER A 784 -5.01 16.53 0.23
CA SER A 784 -3.63 16.96 0.49
C SER A 784 -2.74 16.36 -0.60
N THR A 785 -2.35 17.18 -1.57
CA THR A 785 -1.57 16.76 -2.74
C THR A 785 -0.19 17.40 -2.71
N TYR A 786 0.74 16.85 -3.48
CA TYR A 786 2.11 17.33 -3.59
C TYR A 786 2.56 17.34 -5.05
N ASN A 787 3.65 18.03 -5.33
CA ASN A 787 4.18 18.11 -6.68
C ASN A 787 4.98 16.85 -7.04
N THR A 788 5.18 16.67 -8.33
CA THR A 788 6.11 15.65 -8.84
C THR A 788 7.54 15.99 -8.44
N PRO A 789 8.30 15.02 -7.86
CA PRO A 789 9.69 15.23 -7.51
C PRO A 789 10.51 15.72 -8.69
N LYS A 790 11.53 16.54 -8.44
CA LYS A 790 12.31 17.21 -9.51
C LYS A 790 12.82 16.27 -10.59
N GLN A 791 13.30 15.08 -10.19
CA GLN A 791 13.81 14.05 -11.09
C GLN A 791 12.76 13.39 -11.99
N PHE A 792 11.48 13.52 -11.65
CA PHE A 792 10.34 13.00 -12.40
C PHE A 792 9.51 14.11 -13.06
N GLN A 793 9.97 15.37 -13.03
CA GLN A 793 9.25 16.48 -13.65
C GLN A 793 9.29 16.34 -15.17
N LEU A 794 8.17 15.92 -15.71
CA LEU A 794 7.91 15.80 -17.14
C LEU A 794 7.05 16.97 -17.62
N ASN A 795 7.07 17.20 -18.93
CA ASN A 795 6.15 18.16 -19.52
C ASN A 795 4.73 17.60 -19.43
N ARG A 796 3.81 18.38 -18.86
CA ARG A 796 2.39 18.05 -18.66
C ARG A 796 1.63 17.64 -19.93
N ASN A 797 2.09 18.08 -21.11
CA ASN A 797 1.48 17.79 -22.40
C ASN A 797 1.99 16.49 -23.04
N LEU A 798 3.03 15.86 -22.48
CA LEU A 798 3.46 14.56 -22.97
C LEU A 798 2.32 13.55 -22.73
N SER A 799 2.03 12.75 -23.75
CA SER A 799 0.93 11.79 -23.77
C SER A 799 1.45 10.42 -24.20
N LYS A 800 0.80 9.37 -23.71
CA LYS A 800 1.06 7.99 -24.13
C LYS A 800 0.53 7.67 -25.52
N ALA A 801 -0.42 8.43 -26.06
CA ALA A 801 -1.10 8.11 -27.32
C ALA A 801 -1.18 9.28 -28.31
N SER A 802 -1.06 10.51 -27.84
CA SER A 802 -1.22 11.72 -28.65
C SER A 802 0.12 12.41 -28.89
N SER A 803 0.34 12.89 -30.12
CA SER A 803 1.39 13.86 -30.38
C SER A 803 0.95 15.26 -29.92
N TRP A 804 1.91 16.14 -29.64
CA TRP A 804 1.60 17.53 -29.29
C TRP A 804 2.62 18.50 -29.87
N THR A 805 2.17 19.72 -30.14
CA THR A 805 3.00 20.78 -30.71
C THR A 805 3.35 21.83 -29.66
N SER A 806 4.63 22.15 -29.55
CA SER A 806 5.14 23.27 -28.76
C SER A 806 5.55 24.41 -29.67
N ILE A 807 5.14 25.64 -29.34
CA ILE A 807 5.59 26.85 -30.04
C ILE A 807 6.65 27.55 -29.19
N SER A 808 7.86 27.68 -29.75
CA SER A 808 8.95 28.41 -29.11
C SER A 808 8.56 29.89 -28.89
N ARG A 809 8.62 30.36 -27.64
CA ARG A 809 8.35 31.78 -27.34
C ARG A 809 9.37 32.73 -27.98
N LYS A 810 10.60 32.28 -28.23
CA LYS A 810 11.69 33.09 -28.78
C LYS A 810 11.73 33.07 -30.30
N THR A 811 11.67 31.88 -30.91
CA THR A 811 11.84 31.70 -32.36
C THR A 811 10.51 31.64 -33.11
N LYS A 812 9.39 31.47 -32.41
CA LYS A 812 8.05 31.23 -32.99
C LYS A 812 7.96 29.96 -33.84
N GLU A 813 9.00 29.12 -33.83
CA GLU A 813 9.01 27.84 -34.51
C GLU A 813 8.16 26.82 -33.75
N GLU A 814 7.47 26.00 -34.53
CA GLU A 814 6.73 24.84 -34.07
C GLU A 814 7.65 23.64 -33.97
N LYS A 815 7.55 22.93 -32.85
CA LYS A 815 8.18 21.63 -32.65
C LYS A 815 7.11 20.62 -32.28
N ILE A 816 7.00 19.58 -33.09
CA ILE A 816 6.10 18.45 -32.87
C ILE A 816 6.84 17.42 -31.99
N TYR A 817 6.13 16.89 -31.02
CA TYR A 817 6.56 15.80 -30.15
C TYR A 817 5.60 14.64 -30.35
N ASP A 818 6.13 13.48 -30.71
CA ASP A 818 5.33 12.25 -30.88
C ASP A 818 4.83 11.70 -29.53
N ALA A 819 3.91 10.75 -29.58
CA ALA A 819 3.46 10.02 -28.39
C ALA A 819 4.65 9.32 -27.71
N SER A 820 4.63 9.22 -26.38
CA SER A 820 5.75 8.67 -25.59
C SER A 820 5.34 7.51 -24.65
N PRO A 821 4.94 6.34 -25.20
CA PRO A 821 4.65 5.13 -24.41
C PRO A 821 5.80 4.66 -23.50
N ASP A 822 7.03 4.99 -23.86
CA ASP A 822 8.29 4.64 -23.20
C ASP A 822 8.63 5.53 -21.97
N VAL A 823 7.85 6.58 -21.70
CA VAL A 823 8.13 7.50 -20.59
C VAL A 823 7.47 7.09 -19.28
N TYR A 824 8.23 6.91 -18.20
CA TYR A 824 7.67 6.65 -16.87
C TYR A 824 6.97 7.88 -16.29
N TYR A 825 5.68 7.77 -15.97
CA TYR A 825 4.94 8.81 -15.25
C TYR A 825 4.82 8.48 -13.77
N TRP A 826 5.54 9.25 -12.97
CA TRP A 826 5.35 9.30 -11.54
C TRP A 826 4.17 10.24 -11.21
N ASN A 827 3.14 9.73 -10.52
CA ASN A 827 1.93 10.48 -10.19
C ASN A 827 1.82 10.72 -8.68
N PRO A 828 1.66 11.98 -8.24
CA PRO A 828 1.46 12.28 -6.82
C PRO A 828 0.10 11.77 -6.36
N GLY A 829 0.10 10.86 -5.38
CA GLY A 829 -1.14 10.37 -4.77
C GLY A 829 -1.88 11.45 -3.97
N LEU A 830 -3.22 11.40 -4.00
CA LEU A 830 -4.07 12.22 -3.14
C LEU A 830 -4.16 11.60 -1.75
N VAL A 831 -3.88 12.41 -0.72
CA VAL A 831 -4.08 12.04 0.68
C VAL A 831 -5.32 12.77 1.20
N GLU A 832 -6.34 12.03 1.60
CA GLU A 832 -7.52 12.59 2.27
C GLU A 832 -7.21 12.84 3.75
N LEU A 833 -7.50 14.06 4.21
CA LEU A 833 -7.42 14.48 5.59
C LEU A 833 -8.84 14.73 6.11
N THR A 834 -9.35 13.83 6.95
CA THR A 834 -10.61 14.01 7.67
C THR A 834 -10.31 14.63 9.04
N VAL A 835 -10.67 15.89 9.23
CA VAL A 835 -10.61 16.59 10.51
C VAL A 835 -11.82 16.17 11.34
N ALA A 836 -11.68 15.06 12.07
CA ALA A 836 -12.79 14.38 12.73
C ALA A 836 -13.21 15.08 14.03
N CYS A 837 -12.24 15.53 14.81
CA CYS A 837 -12.50 16.20 16.09
C CYS A 837 -11.69 17.49 16.20
N ILE A 838 -12.37 18.58 16.55
CA ILE A 838 -11.78 19.87 16.90
C ILE A 838 -12.41 20.42 18.18
N GLN A 839 -11.79 21.43 18.78
CA GLN A 839 -12.36 22.12 19.94
C GLN A 839 -13.29 23.26 19.51
N PRO A 840 -14.19 23.73 20.39
CA PRO A 840 -15.01 24.90 20.10
C PRO A 840 -14.15 26.08 19.62
N ASN A 841 -14.57 26.72 18.52
CA ASN A 841 -13.89 27.84 17.84
C ASN A 841 -12.63 27.52 17.04
N ASP A 842 -12.18 26.26 16.99
CA ASP A 842 -11.12 25.85 16.08
C ASP A 842 -11.60 25.98 14.61
N ASP A 843 -10.66 26.31 13.71
CA ASP A 843 -10.88 26.25 12.26
C ASP A 843 -10.33 24.91 11.73
N PRO A 844 -11.15 24.04 11.10
CA PRO A 844 -10.68 22.78 10.52
C PRO A 844 -9.57 22.97 9.47
N ILE A 845 -9.55 24.11 8.76
CA ILE A 845 -8.52 24.41 7.76
C ILE A 845 -7.14 24.44 8.40
N LEU A 846 -6.99 25.01 9.60
CA LEU A 846 -5.71 25.08 10.29
C LEU A 846 -5.17 23.69 10.62
N TRP A 847 -6.03 22.77 11.05
CA TRP A 847 -5.65 21.40 11.39
C TRP A 847 -5.31 20.56 10.17
N ALA A 848 -6.03 20.75 9.05
CA ALA A 848 -5.66 20.18 7.76
C ALA A 848 -4.31 20.75 7.27
N ALA A 849 -4.11 22.06 7.39
CA ALA A 849 -2.88 22.78 7.03
C ALA A 849 -1.66 22.26 7.81
N VAL A 850 -1.74 22.23 9.13
CA VAL A 850 -0.67 21.65 9.97
C VAL A 850 -0.39 20.20 9.58
N THR A 851 -1.42 19.39 9.37
CA THR A 851 -1.23 17.98 8.99
C THR A 851 -0.54 17.82 7.64
N HIS A 852 -0.84 18.68 6.66
CA HIS A 852 -0.14 18.74 5.39
C HIS A 852 1.32 19.18 5.56
N GLU A 853 1.57 20.29 6.26
CA GLU A 853 2.92 20.83 6.46
C GLU A 853 3.83 19.87 7.24
N LEU A 854 3.27 19.07 8.16
CA LEU A 854 4.01 18.00 8.84
C LEU A 854 4.64 16.99 7.87
N ARG A 855 4.19 16.90 6.62
CA ARG A 855 4.76 16.01 5.60
C ARG A 855 6.11 16.53 5.05
N HIS A 856 6.43 17.80 5.28
CA HIS A 856 7.64 18.46 4.76
C HIS A 856 8.78 18.54 5.79
N LEU A 857 8.56 18.05 7.02
CA LEU A 857 9.51 18.21 8.12
C LEU A 857 10.56 17.09 8.22
N ALA A 858 10.50 16.09 7.36
CA ALA A 858 11.43 14.97 7.40
C ALA A 858 12.87 15.46 7.16
N LEU A 859 13.80 15.09 8.05
CA LEU A 859 15.19 15.51 7.88
C LEU A 859 15.89 14.83 6.68
N HIS A 860 15.42 13.63 6.32
CA HIS A 860 16.09 12.71 5.40
C HIS A 860 15.43 12.64 4.00
N TYR A 861 14.39 13.44 3.76
CA TYR A 861 13.78 13.63 2.44
C TYR A 861 13.62 15.11 2.14
N ASP A 862 13.88 15.50 0.90
CA ASP A 862 13.63 16.84 0.37
C ASP A 862 12.24 16.96 -0.27
N GLU A 863 11.63 15.83 -0.60
CA GLU A 863 10.26 15.72 -1.11
C GLU A 863 9.25 15.43 0.03
N PRO A 864 7.97 15.83 -0.12
CA PRO A 864 6.97 15.65 0.91
C PRO A 864 6.68 14.17 1.15
N LEU A 865 6.58 13.78 2.41
CA LEU A 865 6.20 12.43 2.81
C LEU A 865 4.76 12.11 2.39
N LYS A 866 4.46 10.82 2.17
CA LYS A 866 3.08 10.35 2.01
C LYS A 866 2.25 10.53 3.30
N LEU A 867 2.86 10.29 4.46
CA LEU A 867 2.26 10.42 5.78
C LEU A 867 2.86 11.63 6.51
N PRO A 868 2.08 12.35 7.34
CA PRO A 868 2.63 13.36 8.25
C PRO A 868 3.77 12.79 9.10
N TRP A 869 4.76 13.62 9.44
CA TRP A 869 6.01 13.17 10.05
C TRP A 869 5.88 12.21 11.26
N PRO A 870 5.05 12.48 12.27
CA PRO A 870 4.87 11.55 13.39
C PRO A 870 4.32 10.18 12.96
N LEU A 871 3.39 10.13 12.00
CA LEU A 871 2.84 8.87 11.46
C LEU A 871 3.89 8.12 10.63
N HIS A 872 4.73 8.84 9.90
CA HIS A 872 5.82 8.24 9.16
C HIS A 872 6.85 7.58 10.10
N LEU A 873 7.23 8.26 11.19
CA LEU A 873 8.10 7.70 12.22
C LEU A 873 7.49 6.47 12.89
N ALA A 874 6.19 6.51 13.22
CA ALA A 874 5.49 5.38 13.83
C ALA A 874 5.45 4.16 12.88
N ARG A 875 5.26 4.38 11.58
CA ARG A 875 5.36 3.31 10.57
C ARG A 875 6.76 2.71 10.49
N LEU A 876 7.82 3.52 10.54
CA LEU A 876 9.20 3.05 10.44
C LEU A 876 9.69 2.26 11.66
N MET A 877 8.95 2.27 12.78
CA MET A 877 9.24 1.39 13.91
C MET A 877 9.01 -0.09 13.56
N GLU A 878 8.24 -0.38 12.50
CA GLU A 878 8.03 -1.74 11.96
C GLU A 878 9.34 -2.47 11.63
N ASP A 879 10.37 -1.76 11.18
CA ASP A 879 11.67 -2.33 10.82
C ASP A 879 12.42 -2.95 12.02
N TYR A 880 11.99 -2.65 13.26
CA TYR A 880 12.57 -3.18 14.51
C TYR A 880 11.71 -4.26 15.16
N VAL A 881 10.50 -4.53 14.66
CA VAL A 881 9.68 -5.62 15.17
C VAL A 881 10.11 -6.93 14.51
N LEU A 882 11.04 -7.65 15.14
CA LEU A 882 11.71 -8.81 14.56
C LEU A 882 11.13 -10.11 15.14
N LEU A 883 11.75 -10.67 16.18
CA LEU A 883 11.23 -11.81 16.92
C LEU A 883 10.49 -11.33 18.18
N LEU A 884 9.27 -11.83 18.40
CA LEU A 884 8.47 -11.55 19.59
C LEU A 884 7.92 -12.85 20.19
N GLU A 885 7.82 -12.88 21.52
CA GLU A 885 7.13 -13.92 22.28
C GLU A 885 5.62 -13.64 22.37
N ASP A 886 4.83 -14.69 22.62
CA ASP A 886 3.38 -14.59 22.68
C ASP A 886 2.92 -14.07 24.05
N TYR A 887 2.00 -13.09 24.06
CA TYR A 887 1.49 -12.48 25.28
C TYR A 887 0.86 -13.47 26.27
N GLU A 888 0.27 -14.57 25.77
CA GLU A 888 -0.34 -15.60 26.63
C GLU A 888 0.70 -16.44 27.40
N GLU A 889 1.93 -16.56 26.90
CA GLU A 889 3.03 -17.25 27.59
C GLU A 889 3.69 -16.38 28.67
N ILE A 890 3.54 -15.05 28.59
CA ILE A 890 4.10 -14.08 29.56
C ILE A 890 3.18 -13.92 30.78
N VAL A 891 1.87 -14.18 30.62
CA VAL A 891 0.84 -14.01 31.67
C VAL A 891 0.50 -15.34 32.37
N SER A 892 0.98 -16.48 31.85
CA SER A 892 0.93 -17.81 32.48
C SER A 892 2.15 -18.07 33.35
#